data_AF-A0AAW1RHM5-F1
#
_entry.id   AF-A0AAW1RHM5-F1
#
_cell.length_a   1.000
_cell.length_b   1.000
_cell.length_c   1.000
_cell.angle_alpha   90.00
_cell.angle_beta   90.00
_cell.angle_gamma   90.00
#
_symmetry.space_group_name_H-M   'P 1'
#
loop_
_entity.id
_entity.type
_entity.pdbx_description
1 polymer ?
#
loop_
_entity_poly.entity_id
_entity_poly.type
_entity_poly.pdbx_seq_one_letter_code
_entity_poly.pdbx_strand_id
1 'polypeptide(L)'
;MQRDQLEVAARKRNLRCPDEATLDAWSEATEELNLTAAEAIRKLEVFMLNRKLKESELSLRLLEDFKEHQRKQSSKNAHRLKTAGHAGPSWDSYSGAFQDKTNRQDSPFTPEAASKRSSLGSGRDTVLEAAASPQAELAHAGGPCQAVSTLNGHLQAAPCQVTEVPLPLAMLSTGPASGQTYMSDKISDKVAHIDDRISSFAAAWETEHPGIVCSPVSATAQEPGWFIGRICCDSEGRLNDSSILLEGNIAVSGGQRTHLDLSRLPSYRVFPGQVVAIYGMNPSGGCIIALELHSSLPSLPPPSLRTPDTEGEAMDIDVQHNQGPAALVAACGPFMGRDSLTAGHLQRVLQDCRQQTPHLLVLMGPFLDEEHPQIGSGKLDEHFEAVFEQEIMRPVCIFASTSPGTTVVMIPSTRDVHHHPVFPTPPLDPAETLAGPSIPSQAAAPLPYNVIMLPNPAVFRIGETVVGAMTTDAMKHLASQEVFRNAPGQPVDRMACLASHLLGQRNFYPLFPPPLGIMLDSSLAEHLRLPCSLDILFTSSDLAPFAKMVSLQQPSHSTAIDAASSGPQPDPEPQQPAQRSAAAAVASSTVAGNDLGVAVPDVKASRSVACINPGRAVRGYHVRLVMGLDLGSGAAAEQQSARDASKASRCRVELMKAS
;
A
#
# COMPACT_ATOMS: atom_id res chain seq x y z
N MET A 1 23.07 -29.92 20.29
CA MET A 1 22.95 -28.81 19.32
C MET A 1 21.80 -29.02 18.35
N GLN A 2 21.77 -30.09 17.53
CA GLN A 2 20.64 -30.34 16.61
C GLN A 2 19.36 -30.77 17.35
N ARG A 3 19.48 -31.61 18.38
CA ARG A 3 18.40 -31.99 19.31
C ARG A 3 17.73 -30.78 19.97
N ASP A 4 18.51 -29.89 20.57
CA ASP A 4 17.99 -28.69 21.26
C ASP A 4 17.32 -27.72 20.28
N GLN A 5 17.87 -27.60 19.06
CA GLN A 5 17.26 -26.81 17.99
C GLN A 5 15.93 -27.38 17.51
N LEU A 6 15.81 -28.71 17.40
CA LEU A 6 14.56 -29.39 17.07
C LEU A 6 13.51 -29.16 18.15
N GLU A 7 13.89 -29.26 19.43
CA GLU A 7 12.95 -29.04 20.54
C GLU A 7 12.44 -27.60 20.58
N VAL A 8 13.34 -26.61 20.45
CA VAL A 8 12.97 -25.19 20.42
C VAL A 8 12.08 -24.88 19.21
N ALA A 9 12.40 -25.42 18.04
CA ALA A 9 11.64 -25.16 16.82
C ALA A 9 10.29 -25.89 16.80
N ALA A 10 10.19 -27.09 17.40
CA ALA A 10 8.94 -27.82 17.56
C ALA A 10 7.95 -27.08 18.48
N ARG A 11 8.45 -26.55 19.62
CA ARG A 11 7.65 -25.73 20.54
C ARG A 11 7.09 -24.48 19.86
N LYS A 12 7.88 -23.80 19.02
CA LYS A 12 7.43 -22.65 18.22
C LYS A 12 6.31 -22.98 17.22
N ARG A 13 6.17 -24.26 16.85
CA ARG A 13 5.17 -24.75 15.88
C ARG A 13 4.06 -25.60 16.51
N ASN A 14 3.91 -25.55 17.84
CA ASN A 14 2.92 -26.32 18.59
C ASN A 14 3.01 -27.85 18.40
N LEU A 15 4.18 -28.38 18.03
CA LEU A 15 4.45 -29.82 18.00
C LEU A 15 5.02 -30.24 19.37
N ARG A 16 4.36 -31.18 20.04
CA ARG A 16 4.78 -31.71 21.35
C ARG A 16 5.51 -33.05 21.18
N CYS A 17 6.71 -33.16 21.74
CA CYS A 17 7.35 -34.44 22.00
C CYS A 17 6.95 -34.89 23.41
N PRO A 18 6.28 -36.04 23.59
CA PRO A 18 5.77 -36.46 24.90
C PRO A 18 6.86 -36.94 25.86
N ASP A 19 7.98 -37.45 25.35
CA ASP A 19 9.11 -37.96 26.12
C ASP A 19 10.45 -37.71 25.40
N GLU A 20 11.55 -37.86 26.14
CA GLU A 20 12.91 -37.69 25.58
C GLU A 20 13.22 -38.72 24.50
N ALA A 21 12.68 -39.95 24.61
CA ALA A 21 12.91 -41.00 23.63
C ALA A 21 12.36 -40.63 22.24
N THR A 22 11.23 -39.93 22.19
CA THR A 22 10.60 -39.44 20.97
C THR A 22 11.40 -38.30 20.35
N LEU A 23 11.95 -37.40 21.18
CA LEU A 23 12.82 -36.33 20.71
C LEU A 23 14.15 -36.87 20.17
N ASP A 24 14.72 -37.89 20.81
CA ASP A 24 15.94 -38.57 20.36
C ASP A 24 15.72 -39.31 19.04
N ALA A 25 14.62 -40.07 18.91
CA ALA A 25 14.26 -40.72 17.66
C ALA A 25 14.04 -39.73 16.52
N TRP A 26 13.51 -38.53 16.81
CA TRP A 26 13.34 -37.48 15.82
C TRP A 26 14.68 -36.85 15.40
N SER A 27 15.58 -36.61 16.36
CA SER A 27 16.94 -36.13 16.07
C SER A 27 17.70 -37.12 15.20
N GLU A 28 17.66 -38.41 15.55
CA GLU A 28 18.29 -39.48 14.78
C GLU A 28 17.71 -39.60 13.37
N ALA A 29 16.38 -39.56 13.21
CA ALA A 29 15.73 -39.57 11.90
C ALA A 29 16.12 -38.35 11.04
N THR A 30 16.33 -37.19 11.69
CA THR A 30 16.73 -35.95 11.02
C THR A 30 18.17 -36.01 10.52
N GLU A 31 19.08 -36.51 11.34
CA GLU A 31 20.49 -36.72 11.00
C GLU A 31 20.64 -37.76 9.89
N GLU A 32 19.95 -38.89 9.98
CA GLU A 32 20.00 -39.93 8.93
C GLU A 32 19.48 -39.47 7.57
N LEU A 33 18.57 -38.50 7.56
CA LEU A 33 18.01 -37.92 6.33
C LEU A 33 18.82 -36.71 5.83
N ASN A 34 19.93 -36.35 6.49
CA ASN A 34 20.74 -35.15 6.22
C ASN A 34 19.88 -33.88 6.13
N LEU A 35 18.96 -33.68 7.07
CA LEU A 35 18.10 -32.51 7.13
C LEU A 35 18.55 -31.57 8.23
N THR A 36 18.42 -30.26 8.02
CA THR A 36 18.48 -29.29 9.12
C THR A 36 17.22 -29.40 10.00
N ALA A 37 17.29 -28.93 11.25
CA ALA A 37 16.14 -28.95 12.17
C ALA A 37 14.90 -28.24 11.59
N ALA A 38 15.10 -27.12 10.88
CA ALA A 38 14.02 -26.37 10.24
C ALA A 38 13.39 -27.16 9.06
N GLU A 39 14.21 -27.83 8.25
CA GLU A 39 13.72 -28.66 7.13
C GLU A 39 12.99 -29.90 7.61
N ALA A 40 13.46 -30.53 8.69
CA ALA A 40 12.83 -31.69 9.29
C ALA A 40 11.41 -31.36 9.76
N ILE A 41 11.24 -30.23 10.46
CA ILE A 41 9.92 -29.76 10.92
C ILE A 41 9.00 -29.48 9.74
N ARG A 42 9.46 -28.70 8.75
CA ARG A 42 8.65 -28.37 7.57
C ARG A 42 8.22 -29.62 6.80
N LYS A 43 9.13 -30.57 6.60
CA LYS A 43 8.84 -31.84 5.91
C LYS A 43 7.89 -32.72 6.72
N LEU A 44 8.00 -32.72 8.06
CA LEU A 44 7.11 -33.45 8.95
C LEU A 44 5.70 -32.85 8.95
N GLU A 45 5.56 -31.52 9.01
CA GLU A 45 4.27 -30.82 8.89
C GLU A 45 3.56 -31.16 7.57
N VAL A 46 4.28 -31.10 6.44
CA VAL A 46 3.74 -31.48 5.13
C VAL A 46 3.33 -32.96 5.11
N PHE A 47 4.12 -33.84 5.72
CA PHE A 47 3.80 -35.27 5.81
C PHE A 47 2.53 -35.53 6.61
N MET A 48 2.37 -34.90 7.77
CA MET A 48 1.19 -35.01 8.62
C MET A 48 -0.05 -34.46 7.94
N LEU A 49 0.08 -33.30 7.26
CA LEU A 49 -1.01 -32.67 6.51
C LEU A 49 -1.49 -33.54 5.35
N ASN A 50 -0.57 -34.13 4.58
CA ASN A 50 -0.91 -35.04 3.48
C ASN A 50 -1.61 -36.32 3.95
N ARG A 51 -1.33 -36.77 5.18
CA ARG A 51 -2.00 -37.91 5.80
C ARG A 51 -3.25 -37.54 6.62
N LYS A 52 -3.64 -36.25 6.62
CA LYS A 52 -4.77 -35.71 7.39
C LYS A 52 -4.68 -36.03 8.89
N LEU A 53 -3.46 -36.12 9.41
CA LEU A 53 -3.21 -36.32 10.84
C LEU A 53 -3.43 -34.99 11.55
N LYS A 54 -4.30 -34.97 12.57
CA LYS A 54 -4.60 -33.79 13.39
C LYS A 54 -3.87 -33.81 14.74
N GLU A 55 -3.00 -34.79 14.95
CA GLU A 55 -2.25 -34.95 16.19
C GLU A 55 -1.19 -33.86 16.30
N SER A 56 -1.18 -33.13 17.42
CA SER A 56 -0.13 -32.16 17.75
C SER A 56 1.01 -32.80 18.57
N GLU A 57 0.88 -34.08 18.92
CA GLU A 57 1.84 -34.85 19.70
C GLU A 57 2.53 -35.88 18.81
N LEU A 58 3.86 -35.94 18.86
CA LEU A 58 4.65 -36.86 18.07
C LEU A 58 4.70 -38.22 18.74
N SER A 59 4.65 -39.29 17.95
CA SER A 59 4.87 -40.67 18.41
C SER A 59 6.01 -41.30 17.64
N LEU A 60 6.70 -42.27 18.25
CA LEU A 60 7.77 -43.03 17.60
C LEU A 60 7.33 -43.63 16.26
N ARG A 61 6.11 -44.18 16.21
CA ARG A 61 5.53 -44.76 15.00
C ARG A 61 5.33 -43.73 13.89
N LEU A 62 4.91 -42.51 14.23
CA LEU A 62 4.76 -41.42 13.27
C LEU A 62 6.12 -41.01 12.66
N LEU A 63 7.16 -40.97 13.48
CA LEU A 63 8.51 -40.61 13.07
C LEU A 63 9.14 -41.70 12.17
N GLU A 64 8.89 -42.97 12.46
CA GLU A 64 9.28 -44.09 11.59
C GLU A 64 8.60 -44.00 10.22
N ASP A 65 7.28 -43.77 10.20
CA ASP A 65 6.49 -43.60 8.98
C ASP A 65 6.98 -42.40 8.15
N PHE A 66 7.31 -41.29 8.82
CA PHE A 66 7.89 -40.10 8.19
C PHE A 66 9.25 -40.41 7.56
N LYS A 67 10.12 -41.10 8.30
CA LYS A 67 11.46 -41.50 7.86
C LYS A 67 11.39 -42.40 6.62
N GLU A 68 10.49 -43.39 6.61
CA GLU A 68 10.29 -44.26 5.44
C GLU A 68 9.75 -43.49 4.24
N HIS A 69 8.81 -42.56 4.45
CA HIS A 69 8.28 -41.72 3.39
C HIS A 69 9.36 -40.87 2.73
N GLN A 70 10.26 -40.25 3.51
CA GLN A 70 11.36 -39.46 2.96
C GLN A 70 12.35 -40.32 2.16
N ARG A 71 12.68 -41.52 2.64
CA ARG A 71 13.53 -42.46 1.87
C ARG A 71 12.90 -42.85 0.53
N LYS A 72 11.59 -43.09 0.49
CA LYS A 72 10.86 -43.37 -0.77
C LYS A 72 10.86 -42.17 -1.73
N GLN A 73 10.72 -40.95 -1.22
CA GLN A 73 10.80 -39.72 -2.02
C GLN A 73 12.19 -39.51 -2.61
N SER A 74 13.25 -39.69 -1.82
CA SER A 74 14.63 -39.58 -2.29
C SER A 74 14.96 -40.61 -3.37
N SER A 75 14.47 -41.84 -3.24
CA SER A 75 14.64 -42.89 -4.27
C SER A 75 13.90 -42.57 -5.58
N LYS A 76 12.66 -42.06 -5.50
CA LYS A 76 11.90 -41.63 -6.69
C LYS A 76 12.55 -40.45 -7.41
N ASN A 77 13.08 -39.48 -6.66
CA ASN A 77 13.80 -38.34 -7.23
C ASN A 77 15.12 -38.75 -7.89
N ALA A 78 15.86 -39.69 -7.28
CA ALA A 78 17.06 -40.25 -7.90
C ALA A 78 16.76 -41.03 -9.19
N HIS A 79 15.60 -41.71 -9.28
CA HIS A 79 15.17 -42.40 -10.50
C HIS A 79 14.71 -41.42 -11.60
N ARG A 80 14.06 -40.31 -11.26
CA ARG A 80 13.70 -39.24 -12.22
C ARG A 80 14.93 -38.54 -12.80
N LEU A 81 15.95 -38.27 -11.99
CA LEU A 81 17.21 -37.69 -12.47
C LEU A 81 17.96 -38.63 -13.43
N LYS A 82 17.92 -39.95 -13.19
CA LYS A 82 18.55 -40.94 -14.09
C LYS A 82 17.82 -41.15 -15.41
N THR A 83 16.50 -40.94 -15.45
CA THR A 83 15.68 -41.10 -16.66
C THR A 83 15.61 -39.83 -17.52
N ALA A 84 15.92 -38.66 -16.97
CA ALA A 84 16.02 -37.41 -17.72
C ALA A 84 17.32 -37.29 -18.55
N GLY A 85 18.30 -38.16 -18.34
CA GLY A 85 19.60 -38.09 -19.01
C GLY A 85 19.68 -38.74 -20.40
N HIS A 86 18.64 -39.45 -20.87
CA HIS A 86 18.62 -40.06 -22.20
C HIS A 86 17.21 -39.91 -22.81
N ALA A 87 17.15 -39.26 -23.98
CA ALA A 87 15.98 -38.94 -24.82
C ALA A 87 15.21 -37.64 -24.46
N GLY A 88 15.51 -36.57 -25.20
CA GLY A 88 14.62 -35.41 -25.32
C GLY A 88 13.40 -35.78 -26.20
N PRO A 89 12.16 -35.48 -25.81
CA PRO A 89 11.01 -35.76 -26.67
C PRO A 89 10.83 -34.65 -27.71
N SER A 90 10.70 -35.08 -28.96
CA SER A 90 10.17 -34.32 -30.10
C SER A 90 8.71 -33.94 -29.86
N TRP A 91 8.35 -32.70 -30.19
CA TRP A 91 7.03 -32.09 -29.98
C TRP A 91 6.00 -32.37 -31.10
N ASP A 92 6.21 -33.39 -31.94
CA ASP A 92 5.38 -33.61 -33.16
C ASP A 92 4.40 -34.79 -33.12
N SER A 93 4.01 -35.29 -31.94
CA SER A 93 3.13 -36.48 -31.87
C SER A 93 2.01 -36.35 -30.84
N TYR A 94 1.10 -35.41 -31.04
CA TYR A 94 -0.26 -35.47 -30.48
C TYR A 94 -1.30 -35.05 -31.53
N SER A 95 -1.43 -35.87 -32.57
CA SER A 95 -2.62 -35.91 -33.43
C SER A 95 -3.29 -37.26 -33.26
N GLY A 96 -4.06 -37.41 -32.19
CA GLY A 96 -4.85 -38.59 -31.86
C GLY A 96 -6.31 -38.21 -31.69
N ALA A 97 -7.14 -38.70 -32.60
CA ALA A 97 -8.56 -38.40 -32.80
C ALA A 97 -9.44 -38.53 -31.55
N PHE A 98 -10.24 -37.49 -31.28
CA PHE A 98 -11.55 -37.65 -30.62
C PHE A 98 -12.63 -37.24 -31.63
N GLN A 99 -13.41 -38.24 -32.06
CA GLN A 99 -14.64 -38.04 -32.82
C GLN A 99 -15.74 -37.64 -31.84
N ASP A 100 -16.35 -36.48 -32.04
CA ASP A 100 -17.74 -36.30 -31.65
C ASP A 100 -18.55 -35.71 -32.81
N LYS A 101 -19.70 -36.31 -33.03
CA LYS A 101 -20.55 -36.13 -34.21
C LYS A 101 -21.54 -34.99 -33.96
N THR A 102 -21.46 -33.97 -34.81
CA THR A 102 -22.57 -33.18 -35.40
C THR A 102 -23.57 -32.51 -34.42
N ASN A 103 -23.82 -31.20 -34.48
CA ASN A 103 -24.36 -30.53 -35.67
C ASN A 103 -24.13 -29.00 -35.66
N ARG A 104 -23.89 -28.50 -36.86
CA ARG A 104 -23.48 -27.15 -37.29
C ARG A 104 -24.47 -26.02 -37.00
N GLN A 105 -23.95 -24.80 -36.84
CA GLN A 105 -24.01 -23.75 -37.88
C GLN A 105 -22.82 -22.78 -37.80
N ASP A 106 -22.13 -22.65 -38.93
CA ASP A 106 -20.88 -21.90 -39.22
C ASP A 106 -21.09 -20.36 -39.11
N SER A 107 -20.10 -19.52 -38.77
CA SER A 107 -18.93 -19.11 -39.58
C SER A 107 -18.20 -17.91 -38.90
N PRO A 108 -17.00 -17.48 -39.35
CA PRO A 108 -15.87 -17.08 -38.49
C PRO A 108 -15.66 -15.56 -38.35
N PHE A 109 -15.07 -15.12 -37.23
CA PHE A 109 -14.40 -13.81 -37.15
C PHE A 109 -13.19 -13.87 -36.21
N THR A 110 -11.99 -13.85 -36.82
CA THR A 110 -10.75 -13.35 -36.23
C THR A 110 -10.79 -11.81 -36.21
N PRO A 111 -10.37 -11.11 -35.13
CA PRO A 111 -10.21 -9.67 -35.17
C PRO A 111 -8.82 -9.31 -35.71
N GLU A 112 -8.83 -8.67 -36.88
CA GLU A 112 -7.70 -7.99 -37.51
C GLU A 112 -7.44 -6.65 -36.78
N ALA A 113 -6.19 -6.40 -36.42
CA ALA A 113 -5.76 -5.14 -35.81
C ALA A 113 -5.74 -4.02 -36.85
N ALA A 114 -6.68 -3.09 -36.76
CA ALA A 114 -6.74 -1.92 -37.63
C ALA A 114 -5.73 -0.83 -37.20
N SER A 115 -4.60 -0.79 -37.88
CA SER A 115 -3.69 0.37 -37.89
C SER A 115 -4.19 1.43 -38.87
N LYS A 116 -4.57 2.62 -38.39
CA LYS A 116 -4.88 3.77 -39.24
C LYS A 116 -3.61 4.56 -39.52
N ARG A 117 -3.12 4.44 -40.76
CA ARG A 117 -2.16 5.35 -41.40
C ARG A 117 -2.92 6.56 -41.96
N SER A 118 -2.46 7.77 -41.64
CA SER A 118 -2.69 8.97 -42.46
C SER A 118 -1.45 9.26 -43.33
N SER A 119 -1.71 9.86 -44.48
CA SER A 119 -0.92 9.88 -45.70
C SER A 119 0.27 10.84 -45.73
N LEU A 120 1.23 10.50 -46.61
CA LEU A 120 2.47 11.20 -46.94
C LEU A 120 2.31 12.67 -47.36
N GLY A 121 3.28 13.49 -46.94
CA GLY A 121 3.76 14.69 -47.62
C GLY A 121 5.28 14.55 -47.86
N SER A 122 5.71 14.91 -49.07
CA SER A 122 7.02 14.65 -49.69
C SER A 122 8.15 15.57 -49.19
N GLY A 123 9.34 14.98 -48.98
CA GLY A 123 10.61 15.47 -49.51
C GLY A 123 11.47 16.42 -48.65
N ARG A 124 12.57 15.89 -48.09
CA ARG A 124 13.97 16.23 -48.46
C ARG A 124 14.99 15.48 -47.59
N ASP A 125 15.96 14.89 -48.26
CA ASP A 125 17.15 14.28 -47.69
C ASP A 125 17.97 15.31 -46.90
N THR A 126 18.26 15.00 -45.64
CA THR A 126 19.40 15.58 -44.90
C THR A 126 20.20 14.44 -44.27
N VAL A 127 21.45 14.41 -44.69
CA VAL A 127 22.59 13.60 -44.23
C VAL A 127 22.54 13.35 -42.71
N LEU A 128 22.66 12.09 -42.33
CA LEU A 128 22.93 11.64 -40.96
C LEU A 128 24.29 12.18 -40.51
N GLU A 129 24.28 13.28 -39.75
CA GLU A 129 25.41 13.66 -38.91
C GLU A 129 25.38 12.79 -37.64
N ALA A 130 26.52 12.20 -37.32
CA ALA A 130 26.68 11.31 -36.17
C ALA A 130 26.37 12.04 -34.87
N ALA A 131 25.22 11.73 -34.26
CA ALA A 131 24.91 12.17 -32.91
C ALA A 131 25.88 11.50 -31.93
N ALA A 132 26.51 12.32 -31.08
CA ALA A 132 27.43 11.87 -30.04
C ALA A 132 26.77 10.86 -29.08
N SER A 133 27.56 9.92 -28.57
CA SER A 133 27.10 8.87 -27.65
C SER A 133 26.43 9.45 -26.38
N PRO A 134 25.29 8.91 -25.90
CA PRO A 134 24.53 9.43 -24.74
C PRO A 134 25.26 9.38 -23.39
N GLN A 135 26.39 8.67 -23.30
CA GLN A 135 27.28 8.77 -22.13
C GLN A 135 27.77 10.21 -21.91
N ALA A 136 27.80 11.05 -22.96
CA ALA A 136 28.09 12.47 -22.85
C ALA A 136 26.93 13.27 -22.24
N GLU A 137 25.67 12.93 -22.49
CA GLU A 137 24.50 13.62 -21.91
C GLU A 137 24.33 13.34 -20.41
N LEU A 138 24.58 12.10 -19.95
CA LEU A 138 24.58 11.80 -18.52
C LEU A 138 25.81 12.38 -17.79
N ALA A 139 26.97 12.44 -18.48
CA ALA A 139 28.17 13.13 -17.97
C ALA A 139 27.98 14.67 -17.93
N HIS A 140 27.14 15.23 -18.80
CA HIS A 140 26.76 16.65 -18.78
C HIS A 140 25.59 16.98 -17.84
N ALA A 141 24.81 15.98 -17.42
CA ALA A 141 23.73 16.14 -16.45
C ALA A 141 24.20 16.36 -15.01
N GLY A 142 25.48 16.62 -14.73
CA GLY A 142 26.03 16.87 -13.38
C GLY A 142 25.58 18.17 -12.71
N GLY A 143 24.49 18.80 -13.16
CA GLY A 143 23.98 20.04 -12.58
C GLY A 143 23.42 19.84 -11.16
N PRO A 144 23.45 20.88 -10.31
CA PRO A 144 22.96 20.77 -8.93
C PRO A 144 21.47 20.42 -8.90
N CYS A 145 21.07 19.53 -7.99
CA CYS A 145 19.67 19.24 -7.71
C CYS A 145 19.03 20.45 -7.02
N GLN A 146 17.87 20.90 -7.51
CA GLN A 146 17.16 22.06 -6.98
C GLN A 146 15.80 21.65 -6.42
N ALA A 147 15.40 22.30 -5.32
CA ALA A 147 14.05 22.14 -4.78
C ALA A 147 13.05 22.86 -5.69
N VAL A 148 12.15 22.10 -6.31
CA VAL A 148 11.10 22.64 -7.19
C VAL A 148 9.80 22.96 -6.45
N SER A 149 9.61 22.35 -5.28
CA SER A 149 8.46 22.62 -4.40
C SER A 149 8.80 22.19 -2.98
N THR A 150 8.30 22.93 -1.99
CA THR A 150 8.54 22.67 -0.57
C THR A 150 7.23 22.66 0.21
N LEU A 151 6.94 21.55 0.89
CA LEU A 151 5.90 21.48 1.91
C LEU A 151 6.49 21.90 3.26
N ASN A 152 5.74 22.69 4.02
CA ASN A 152 6.16 23.23 5.31
C ASN A 152 7.49 24.02 5.24
N GLY A 153 7.65 24.84 4.21
CA GLY A 153 8.86 25.64 3.97
C GLY A 153 9.17 26.69 5.05
N HIS A 154 8.27 26.91 6.00
CA HIS A 154 8.48 27.75 7.19
C HIS A 154 9.40 27.08 8.23
N LEU A 155 9.52 25.75 8.22
CA LEU A 155 10.44 25.03 9.11
C LEU A 155 11.88 25.17 8.59
N GLN A 156 12.85 25.34 9.47
CA GLN A 156 14.26 25.40 9.04
C GLN A 156 14.74 24.03 8.56
N ALA A 157 15.49 24.00 7.47
CA ALA A 157 16.23 22.80 7.07
C ALA A 157 17.38 22.62 8.08
N ALA A 158 17.16 21.83 9.12
CA ALA A 158 18.21 21.55 10.09
C ALA A 158 19.33 20.74 9.41
N PRO A 159 20.61 21.06 9.65
CA PRO A 159 21.71 20.23 9.17
C PRO A 159 21.61 18.85 9.81
N CYS A 160 21.62 17.82 8.98
CA CYS A 160 21.63 16.43 9.42
C CYS A 160 22.94 16.18 10.17
N GLN A 161 22.87 15.75 11.43
CA GLN A 161 24.07 15.30 12.13
C GLN A 161 24.44 13.91 11.61
N VAL A 162 25.72 13.69 11.32
CA VAL A 162 26.20 12.38 10.92
C VAL A 162 26.09 11.45 12.12
N THR A 163 25.21 10.45 12.04
CA THR A 163 25.12 9.38 13.04
C THR A 163 25.97 8.20 12.60
N GLU A 164 26.80 7.66 13.49
CA GLU A 164 27.62 6.47 13.22
C GLU A 164 26.78 5.18 13.16
N VAL A 165 25.58 5.19 13.75
CA VAL A 165 24.65 4.05 13.83
C VAL A 165 23.34 4.37 13.10
N PRO A 166 22.82 3.46 12.27
CA PRO A 166 21.54 3.65 11.59
C PRO A 166 20.37 3.71 12.59
N LEU A 167 19.36 4.53 12.28
CA LEU A 167 18.15 4.59 13.10
C LEU A 167 17.40 3.24 13.05
N PRO A 168 16.91 2.74 14.20
CA PRO A 168 16.15 1.50 14.24
C PRO A 168 14.85 1.65 13.46
N LEU A 169 14.59 0.68 12.58
CA LEU A 169 13.36 0.57 11.79
C LEU A 169 12.54 -0.63 12.29
N ALA A 170 11.26 -0.38 12.55
CA ALA A 170 10.32 -1.43 12.95
C ALA A 170 9.23 -1.59 11.89
N MET A 171 9.05 -2.80 11.35
CA MET A 171 7.92 -3.10 10.48
C MET A 171 6.62 -3.14 11.28
N LEU A 172 5.56 -2.49 10.77
CA LEU A 172 4.24 -2.47 11.39
C LEU A 172 3.20 -3.25 10.58
N SER A 173 3.42 -3.42 9.27
CA SER A 173 2.64 -4.35 8.44
C SER A 173 3.45 -5.61 8.15
N THR A 174 2.82 -6.76 8.29
CA THR A 174 3.31 -7.99 7.65
C THR A 174 2.89 -7.93 6.18
N GLY A 175 3.82 -8.16 5.26
CA GLY A 175 3.49 -8.40 3.85
C GLY A 175 3.41 -9.89 3.55
N PRO A 176 3.17 -10.25 2.27
CA PRO A 176 3.28 -11.63 1.83
C PRO A 176 4.68 -12.18 2.15
N ALA A 177 4.75 -13.45 2.53
CA ALA A 177 6.03 -14.11 2.80
C ALA A 177 6.85 -14.22 1.50
N SER A 178 8.19 -14.24 1.61
CA SER A 178 9.10 -14.39 0.45
C SER A 178 8.82 -15.66 -0.37
N GLY A 179 8.34 -16.73 0.28
CA GLY A 179 7.96 -17.98 -0.38
C GLY A 179 6.48 -18.09 -0.77
N GLN A 180 5.74 -16.98 -0.78
CA GLN A 180 4.31 -16.97 -1.13
C GLN A 180 4.12 -17.34 -2.60
N THR A 181 3.38 -18.42 -2.86
CA THR A 181 2.97 -18.78 -4.22
C THR A 181 1.76 -17.97 -4.64
N TYR A 182 1.75 -17.56 -5.90
CA TYR A 182 0.60 -16.98 -6.60
C TYR A 182 0.21 -17.91 -7.76
N MET A 183 -0.59 -17.43 -8.73
CA MET A 183 -1.12 -18.12 -9.94
C MET A 183 -2.59 -18.56 -9.87
N SER A 184 -3.24 -18.49 -8.71
CA SER A 184 -4.68 -18.73 -8.60
C SER A 184 -5.36 -17.71 -7.68
N ASP A 185 -6.25 -16.90 -8.25
CA ASP A 185 -7.16 -16.04 -7.48
C ASP A 185 -8.58 -16.60 -7.59
N LYS A 186 -9.09 -17.19 -6.49
CA LYS A 186 -10.40 -17.86 -6.50
C LYS A 186 -11.51 -16.83 -6.43
N ILE A 187 -12.63 -17.12 -7.08
CA ILE A 187 -13.84 -16.29 -6.99
C ILE A 187 -14.29 -16.15 -5.52
N SER A 188 -14.15 -17.20 -4.70
CA SER A 188 -14.44 -17.15 -3.27
C SER A 188 -13.62 -16.09 -2.54
N ASP A 189 -12.34 -15.96 -2.89
CA ASP A 189 -11.39 -15.06 -2.21
C ASP A 189 -11.69 -13.61 -2.62
N LYS A 190 -12.06 -13.39 -3.89
CA LYS A 190 -12.61 -12.11 -4.39
C LYS A 190 -13.87 -11.68 -3.64
N VAL A 191 -14.84 -12.60 -3.51
CA VAL A 191 -16.11 -12.33 -2.82
C VAL A 191 -15.86 -12.02 -1.36
N ALA A 192 -15.03 -12.82 -0.67
CA ALA A 192 -14.65 -12.59 0.71
C ALA A 192 -13.96 -11.23 0.89
N HIS A 193 -12.98 -10.89 0.02
CA HIS A 193 -12.31 -9.60 0.06
C HIS A 193 -13.28 -8.41 -0.03
N ILE A 194 -14.22 -8.47 -0.97
CA ILE A 194 -15.22 -7.41 -1.17
C ILE A 194 -16.15 -7.32 0.03
N ASP A 195 -16.71 -8.44 0.48
CA ASP A 195 -17.67 -8.48 1.58
C ASP A 195 -17.04 -8.05 2.91
N ASP A 196 -15.81 -8.48 3.19
CA ASP A 196 -15.04 -8.07 4.35
C ASP A 196 -14.85 -6.56 4.41
N ARG A 197 -14.59 -5.92 3.27
CA ARG A 197 -14.43 -4.46 3.20
C ARG A 197 -15.73 -3.74 3.55
N ILE A 198 -16.85 -4.19 3.01
CA ILE A 198 -18.17 -3.58 3.29
C ILE A 198 -18.53 -3.78 4.77
N SER A 199 -18.39 -5.00 5.27
CA SER A 199 -18.74 -5.37 6.65
C SER A 199 -17.83 -4.69 7.67
N SER A 200 -16.51 -4.61 7.41
CA SER A 200 -15.58 -3.89 8.31
C SER A 200 -15.85 -2.39 8.34
N PHE A 201 -16.23 -1.80 7.21
CA PHE A 201 -16.62 -0.39 7.17
C PHE A 201 -17.91 -0.16 7.96
N ALA A 202 -18.92 -1.02 7.79
CA ALA A 202 -20.18 -0.92 8.52
C ALA A 202 -19.97 -1.01 10.04
N ALA A 203 -19.19 -1.99 10.50
CA ALA A 203 -18.87 -2.14 11.91
C ALA A 203 -18.12 -0.92 12.48
N ALA A 204 -17.16 -0.38 11.73
CA ALA A 204 -16.44 0.83 12.13
C ALA A 204 -17.35 2.06 12.19
N TRP A 205 -18.28 2.19 11.23
CA TRP A 205 -19.25 3.27 11.16
C TRP A 205 -20.22 3.25 12.34
N GLU A 206 -20.79 2.08 12.66
CA GLU A 206 -21.71 1.89 13.79
C GLU A 206 -21.01 2.10 15.15
N THR A 207 -19.74 1.74 15.25
CA THR A 207 -18.92 1.99 16.46
C THR A 207 -18.73 3.49 16.70
N GLU A 208 -18.54 4.26 15.62
CA GLU A 208 -18.38 5.72 15.70
C GLU A 208 -19.70 6.45 15.96
N HIS A 209 -20.81 5.91 15.47
CA HIS A 209 -22.13 6.52 15.57
C HIS A 209 -23.12 5.61 16.31
N PRO A 210 -23.02 5.53 17.66
CA PRO A 210 -23.90 4.69 18.46
C PRO A 210 -25.38 5.01 18.23
N GLY A 211 -26.19 3.98 17.99
CA GLY A 211 -27.63 4.10 17.75
C GLY A 211 -28.03 4.22 16.29
N ILE A 212 -27.07 4.33 15.36
CA ILE A 212 -27.34 4.15 13.92
C ILE A 212 -27.49 2.66 13.63
N VAL A 213 -28.55 2.31 12.89
CA VAL A 213 -28.76 0.96 12.34
C VAL A 213 -28.82 1.06 10.82
N CYS A 214 -27.95 0.30 10.15
CA CYS A 214 -27.89 0.30 8.70
C CYS A 214 -28.97 -0.61 8.12
N SER A 215 -29.76 -0.08 7.17
CA SER A 215 -30.77 -0.83 6.43
C SER A 215 -30.13 -1.60 5.27
N PRO A 216 -30.70 -2.75 4.87
CA PRO A 216 -30.32 -3.42 3.63
C PRO A 216 -30.46 -2.48 2.43
N VAL A 217 -29.52 -2.52 1.47
CA VAL A 217 -29.52 -1.56 0.34
C VAL A 217 -30.75 -1.66 -0.56
N SER A 218 -31.43 -2.81 -0.59
CA SER A 218 -32.67 -3.03 -1.36
C SER A 218 -33.95 -2.89 -0.53
N ALA A 219 -33.85 -2.54 0.75
CA ALA A 219 -35.02 -2.35 1.61
C ALA A 219 -35.79 -1.09 1.20
N THR A 220 -37.12 -1.21 1.13
CA THR A 220 -38.01 -0.06 0.92
C THR A 220 -38.03 0.80 2.18
N ALA A 221 -37.65 2.07 2.05
CA ALA A 221 -37.64 3.05 3.13
C ALA A 221 -38.25 4.36 2.64
N GLN A 222 -39.42 4.72 3.20
CA GLN A 222 -40.08 6.00 2.93
C GLN A 222 -39.43 7.14 3.73
N GLU A 223 -39.04 6.85 4.97
CA GLU A 223 -38.26 7.76 5.81
C GLU A 223 -36.76 7.61 5.54
N PRO A 224 -35.97 8.69 5.66
CA PRO A 224 -34.53 8.62 5.49
C PRO A 224 -33.85 7.71 6.53
N GLY A 225 -32.97 6.83 6.04
CA GLY A 225 -32.18 5.90 6.85
C GLY A 225 -30.76 5.76 6.31
N TRP A 226 -29.97 4.94 7.01
CA TRP A 226 -28.57 4.70 6.67
C TRP A 226 -28.41 3.44 5.82
N PHE A 227 -27.64 3.54 4.74
CA PHE A 227 -27.28 2.44 3.86
C PHE A 227 -25.77 2.41 3.71
N ILE A 228 -25.16 1.24 3.86
CA ILE A 228 -23.72 1.06 3.69
C ILE A 228 -23.50 0.08 2.55
N GLY A 229 -22.58 0.43 1.65
CA GLY A 229 -22.26 -0.43 0.54
C GLY A 229 -21.07 0.07 -0.28
N ARG A 230 -20.71 -0.75 -1.27
CA ARG A 230 -19.63 -0.49 -2.21
C ARG A 230 -20.18 0.11 -3.50
N ILE A 231 -19.59 1.21 -3.94
CA ILE A 231 -19.88 1.82 -5.24
C ILE A 231 -19.48 0.87 -6.37
N CYS A 232 -20.43 0.61 -7.27
CA CYS A 232 -20.27 -0.21 -8.46
C CYS A 232 -20.74 0.57 -9.70
N CYS A 233 -20.32 0.10 -10.87
CA CYS A 233 -20.84 0.55 -12.16
C CYS A 233 -21.85 -0.48 -12.68
N ASP A 234 -22.94 -0.04 -13.30
CA ASP A 234 -23.91 -0.90 -13.98
C ASP A 234 -23.44 -1.42 -15.35
N SER A 235 -22.30 -0.93 -15.83
CA SER A 235 -21.73 -1.23 -17.15
C SER A 235 -20.22 -1.44 -17.07
N GLU A 236 -19.63 -2.05 -18.10
CA GLU A 236 -18.17 -2.21 -18.23
C GLU A 236 -17.44 -0.90 -18.61
N GLY A 237 -18.19 0.20 -18.78
CA GLY A 237 -17.66 1.51 -19.10
C GLY A 237 -17.20 2.31 -17.88
N ARG A 238 -16.74 3.54 -18.13
CA ARG A 238 -16.38 4.48 -17.05
C ARG A 238 -17.63 4.86 -16.26
N LEU A 239 -17.48 4.90 -14.94
CA LEU A 239 -18.54 5.34 -14.02
C LEU A 239 -19.03 6.74 -14.43
N ASN A 240 -20.35 6.92 -14.46
CA ASN A 240 -21.02 8.20 -14.70
C ASN A 240 -22.17 8.38 -13.69
N ASP A 241 -22.73 9.59 -13.61
CA ASP A 241 -23.74 9.94 -12.60
C ASP A 241 -25.02 9.09 -12.67
N SER A 242 -25.36 8.56 -13.85
CA SER A 242 -26.56 7.71 -14.04
C SER A 242 -26.32 6.22 -13.80
N SER A 243 -25.06 5.79 -13.71
CA SER A 243 -24.66 4.37 -13.69
C SER A 243 -24.18 3.88 -12.32
N ILE A 244 -24.45 4.64 -11.26
CA ILE A 244 -23.95 4.37 -9.92
C ILE A 244 -24.86 3.37 -9.22
N LEU A 245 -24.27 2.25 -8.79
CA LEU A 245 -24.92 1.23 -7.97
C LEU A 245 -24.27 1.18 -6.58
N LEU A 246 -25.06 0.87 -5.57
CA LEU A 246 -24.60 0.56 -4.22
C LEU A 246 -24.79 -0.94 -3.95
N GLU A 247 -23.68 -1.67 -3.80
CA GLU A 247 -23.67 -3.09 -3.43
C GLU A 247 -23.57 -3.24 -1.91
N GLY A 248 -24.57 -3.87 -1.28
CA GLY A 248 -24.54 -4.15 0.15
C GLY A 248 -23.76 -5.42 0.48
N ASN A 249 -23.43 -5.62 1.77
CA ASN A 249 -22.78 -6.85 2.21
C ASN A 249 -23.71 -8.08 2.09
N ILE A 250 -23.13 -9.27 2.15
CA ILE A 250 -23.83 -10.54 2.06
C ILE A 250 -24.70 -10.76 3.30
N ALA A 251 -24.18 -10.47 4.50
CA ALA A 251 -24.88 -10.78 5.75
C ALA A 251 -26.20 -10.01 5.93
N VAL A 252 -26.24 -8.71 5.60
CA VAL A 252 -27.43 -7.84 5.82
C VAL A 252 -28.21 -7.64 4.54
N SER A 253 -27.53 -7.45 3.41
CA SER A 253 -28.16 -7.13 2.12
C SER A 253 -28.20 -8.29 1.12
N GLY A 254 -27.68 -9.47 1.46
CA GLY A 254 -27.61 -10.61 0.54
C GLY A 254 -26.78 -10.35 -0.72
N GLY A 255 -25.83 -9.41 -0.68
CA GLY A 255 -25.01 -9.01 -1.83
C GLY A 255 -25.80 -8.28 -2.92
N GLN A 256 -27.01 -7.80 -2.61
CA GLN A 256 -27.85 -7.09 -3.57
C GLN A 256 -27.26 -5.73 -3.95
N ARG A 257 -27.66 -5.24 -5.13
CA ARG A 257 -27.27 -3.95 -5.67
C ARG A 257 -28.51 -3.10 -5.92
N THR A 258 -28.42 -1.83 -5.57
CA THR A 258 -29.50 -0.84 -5.77
C THR A 258 -28.93 0.39 -6.47
N HIS A 259 -29.69 1.03 -7.36
CA HIS A 259 -29.26 2.30 -7.95
C HIS A 259 -29.08 3.37 -6.88
N LEU A 260 -28.10 4.26 -7.08
CA LEU A 260 -27.79 5.35 -6.17
C LEU A 260 -27.88 6.68 -6.92
N ASP A 261 -28.89 7.47 -6.58
CA ASP A 261 -29.07 8.83 -7.10
C ASP A 261 -28.37 9.84 -6.19
N LEU A 262 -27.31 10.47 -6.72
CA LEU A 262 -26.54 11.52 -6.05
C LEU A 262 -27.00 12.94 -6.45
N SER A 263 -28.10 13.08 -7.20
CA SER A 263 -28.54 14.36 -7.76
C SER A 263 -28.79 15.44 -6.71
N ARG A 264 -29.26 15.04 -5.52
CA ARG A 264 -29.56 15.91 -4.37
C ARG A 264 -28.32 16.37 -3.61
N LEU A 265 -27.17 15.74 -3.82
CA LEU A 265 -25.93 16.13 -3.15
C LEU A 265 -25.33 17.39 -3.81
N PRO A 266 -24.94 18.41 -3.01
CA PRO A 266 -24.30 19.61 -3.54
C PRO A 266 -22.90 19.33 -4.09
N SER A 267 -22.21 18.35 -3.50
CA SER A 267 -20.90 17.87 -3.93
C SER A 267 -20.74 16.40 -3.56
N TYR A 268 -19.94 15.68 -4.34
CA TYR A 268 -19.55 14.31 -4.05
C TYR A 268 -18.30 13.95 -4.84
N ARG A 269 -17.64 12.88 -4.44
CA ARG A 269 -16.48 12.34 -5.14
C ARG A 269 -16.41 10.84 -4.88
N VAL A 270 -16.70 10.06 -5.92
CA VAL A 270 -16.86 8.61 -5.82
C VAL A 270 -16.09 7.86 -6.90
N PHE A 271 -15.76 6.61 -6.64
CA PHE A 271 -15.08 5.72 -7.58
C PHE A 271 -15.51 4.25 -7.37
N PRO A 272 -15.38 3.38 -8.38
CA PRO A 272 -15.71 1.95 -8.24
C PRO A 272 -14.89 1.25 -7.14
N GLY A 273 -15.53 0.52 -6.25
CA GLY A 273 -14.88 -0.16 -5.13
C GLY A 273 -14.76 0.68 -3.85
N GLN A 274 -15.15 1.95 -3.88
CA GLN A 274 -15.26 2.77 -2.68
C GLN A 274 -16.40 2.26 -1.80
N VAL A 275 -16.15 2.04 -0.52
CA VAL A 275 -17.20 1.75 0.46
C VAL A 275 -17.65 3.06 1.10
N VAL A 276 -18.96 3.30 1.13
CA VAL A 276 -19.56 4.55 1.58
C VAL A 276 -20.74 4.29 2.52
N ALA A 277 -20.99 5.23 3.42
CA ALA A 277 -22.26 5.34 4.14
C ALA A 277 -23.12 6.44 3.50
N ILE A 278 -24.37 6.10 3.21
CA ILE A 278 -25.35 6.97 2.58
C ILE A 278 -26.48 7.19 3.56
N TYR A 279 -26.79 8.43 3.87
CA TYR A 279 -28.06 8.80 4.49
C TYR A 279 -29.03 9.19 3.37
N GLY A 280 -30.19 8.53 3.30
CA GLY A 280 -31.11 8.75 2.19
C GLY A 280 -32.38 7.93 2.29
N MET A 281 -33.18 7.93 1.25
CA MET A 281 -34.46 7.19 1.19
C MET A 281 -34.46 6.22 0.01
N ASN A 282 -35.19 5.11 0.13
CA ASN A 282 -35.38 4.15 -0.96
C ASN A 282 -36.87 3.80 -1.09
N PRO A 283 -37.72 4.71 -1.62
CA PRO A 283 -39.17 4.54 -1.56
C PRO A 283 -39.68 3.30 -2.29
N SER A 284 -39.00 2.89 -3.37
CA SER A 284 -39.40 1.78 -4.25
C SER A 284 -38.58 0.51 -4.05
N GLY A 285 -37.51 0.55 -3.25
CA GLY A 285 -36.54 -0.55 -3.12
C GLY A 285 -35.49 -0.59 -4.24
N GLY A 286 -35.74 0.07 -5.38
CA GLY A 286 -34.89 0.00 -6.58
C GLY A 286 -33.90 1.17 -6.76
N CYS A 287 -34.05 2.27 -6.02
CA CYS A 287 -33.18 3.44 -6.13
C CYS A 287 -33.10 4.18 -4.79
N ILE A 288 -31.90 4.25 -4.23
CA ILE A 288 -31.58 5.07 -3.06
C ILE A 288 -31.35 6.50 -3.53
N ILE A 289 -32.11 7.45 -2.99
CA ILE A 289 -31.91 8.89 -3.19
C ILE A 289 -31.05 9.39 -2.03
N ALA A 290 -29.81 9.75 -2.31
CA ALA A 290 -28.85 10.18 -1.30
C ALA A 290 -29.13 11.61 -0.85
N LEU A 291 -29.16 11.84 0.46
CA LEU A 291 -29.25 13.15 1.09
C LEU A 291 -27.91 13.56 1.71
N GLU A 292 -27.17 12.59 2.25
CA GLU A 292 -25.79 12.77 2.72
C GLU A 292 -24.93 11.57 2.30
N LEU A 293 -23.63 11.80 2.09
CA LEU A 293 -22.66 10.78 1.69
C LEU A 293 -21.39 10.92 2.52
N HIS A 294 -20.97 9.83 3.14
CA HIS A 294 -19.73 9.72 3.89
C HIS A 294 -18.81 8.69 3.24
N SER A 295 -17.70 9.19 2.71
CA SER A 295 -16.74 8.41 1.92
C SER A 295 -15.48 7.98 2.68
N SER A 296 -15.34 8.40 3.94
CA SER A 296 -14.16 8.16 4.76
C SER A 296 -14.54 7.71 6.14
N LEU A 297 -13.89 6.64 6.61
CA LEU A 297 -13.82 6.35 8.03
C LEU A 297 -12.86 7.35 8.70
N PRO A 298 -12.96 7.55 10.02
CA PRO A 298 -11.99 8.34 10.76
C PRO A 298 -10.58 7.79 10.60
N SER A 299 -9.60 8.61 10.95
CA SER A 299 -8.24 8.11 11.11
C SER A 299 -8.22 6.94 12.10
N LEU A 300 -7.41 5.92 11.80
CA LEU A 300 -7.05 4.87 12.74
C LEU A 300 -6.32 5.48 13.95
N PRO A 301 -6.29 4.77 15.09
CA PRO A 301 -5.41 5.15 16.19
C PRO A 301 -3.93 4.98 15.79
N PRO A 302 -3.02 5.74 16.45
CA PRO A 302 -1.59 5.48 16.32
C PRO A 302 -1.23 4.08 16.84
N PRO A 303 -0.10 3.50 16.37
CA PRO A 303 0.37 2.24 16.92
C PRO A 303 0.67 2.38 18.41
N SER A 304 0.30 1.38 19.21
CA SER A 304 0.62 1.29 20.63
C SER A 304 2.14 1.25 20.81
N LEU A 305 2.71 2.15 21.63
CA LEU A 305 4.16 2.19 21.93
C LEU A 305 4.64 1.03 22.83
N ARG A 306 3.81 0.02 23.10
CA ARG A 306 4.19 -1.09 23.97
C ARG A 306 5.19 -1.99 23.25
N THR A 307 6.43 -1.99 23.75
CA THR A 307 7.36 -3.09 23.52
C THR A 307 6.71 -4.39 23.99
N PRO A 308 6.90 -5.52 23.30
CA PRO A 308 6.35 -6.80 23.74
C PRO A 308 6.79 -7.10 25.17
N ASP A 309 5.85 -7.59 25.98
CA ASP A 309 6.04 -7.94 27.37
C ASP A 309 7.16 -9.01 27.52
N THR A 310 8.37 -8.57 27.87
CA THR A 310 9.31 -9.40 28.63
C THR A 310 9.27 -8.92 30.07
N GLU A 311 8.44 -9.59 30.87
CA GLU A 311 8.60 -9.63 32.32
C GLU A 311 9.95 -10.28 32.62
N GLY A 312 10.98 -9.47 32.82
CA GLY A 312 12.33 -9.94 33.12
C GLY A 312 13.36 -8.90 32.72
N GLU A 313 13.75 -8.08 33.69
CA GLU A 313 14.91 -7.17 33.64
C GLU A 313 14.92 -6.23 32.43
N ALA A 314 14.05 -5.22 32.49
CA ALA A 314 14.36 -3.95 31.87
C ALA A 314 15.68 -3.45 32.48
N MET A 315 16.80 -3.76 31.82
CA MET A 315 17.84 -2.75 31.75
C MET A 315 17.16 -1.56 31.09
N ASP A 316 16.89 -0.53 31.88
CA ASP A 316 16.73 0.83 31.41
C ASP A 316 18.01 1.17 30.64
N ILE A 317 18.11 0.70 29.40
CA ILE A 317 18.85 1.43 28.40
C ILE A 317 17.98 2.67 28.23
N ASP A 318 18.31 3.70 29.01
CA ASP A 318 18.19 5.08 28.61
C ASP A 318 18.72 5.15 27.17
N VAL A 319 17.87 4.85 26.19
CA VAL A 319 18.03 5.33 24.84
C VAL A 319 17.80 6.82 25.04
N GLN A 320 18.89 7.49 25.42
CA GLN A 320 19.04 8.93 25.35
C GLN A 320 18.40 9.30 24.03
N HIS A 321 17.23 9.92 24.13
CA HIS A 321 16.45 10.31 22.98
C HIS A 321 17.37 11.20 22.18
N ASN A 322 17.84 10.71 21.03
CA ASN A 322 18.44 11.56 20.05
C ASN A 322 17.27 12.38 19.45
N GLN A 323 16.81 13.40 20.18
CA GLN A 323 15.68 14.30 19.86
C GLN A 323 16.03 15.23 18.70
N GLY A 324 16.99 14.85 17.87
CA GLY A 324 17.40 15.58 16.69
C GLY A 324 16.48 15.28 15.51
N PRO A 325 16.37 16.22 14.56
CA PRO A 325 15.59 16.00 13.36
C PRO A 325 16.16 14.86 12.51
N ALA A 326 15.29 14.00 11.99
CA ALA A 326 15.68 12.85 11.16
C ALA A 326 15.51 13.18 9.67
N ALA A 327 16.62 13.21 8.93
CA ALA A 327 16.63 13.38 7.48
C ALA A 327 16.37 12.06 6.73
N LEU A 328 15.49 12.13 5.72
CA LEU A 328 15.11 11.02 4.85
C LEU A 328 15.21 11.45 3.38
N VAL A 329 15.61 10.52 2.52
CA VAL A 329 15.51 10.64 1.06
C VAL A 329 14.61 9.54 0.53
N ALA A 330 13.73 9.86 -0.42
CA ALA A 330 12.90 8.88 -1.11
C ALA A 330 13.00 9.08 -2.63
N ALA A 331 13.13 7.97 -3.38
CA ALA A 331 13.17 7.97 -4.83
C ALA A 331 12.37 6.79 -5.39
N CYS A 332 11.63 7.05 -6.48
CA CYS A 332 10.83 6.03 -7.17
C CYS A 332 11.41 5.77 -8.56
N GLY A 333 11.52 4.50 -8.95
CA GLY A 333 11.91 4.10 -10.29
C GLY A 333 10.89 4.53 -11.36
N PRO A 334 11.24 4.40 -12.65
CA PRO A 334 12.42 3.69 -13.17
C PRO A 334 13.75 4.40 -12.87
N PHE A 335 14.82 3.61 -12.69
CA PHE A 335 16.17 4.11 -12.43
C PHE A 335 17.12 4.02 -13.64
N MET A 336 16.67 3.41 -14.73
CA MET A 336 17.40 3.26 -15.98
C MET A 336 16.83 4.24 -17.03
N GLY A 337 17.72 4.76 -17.89
CA GLY A 337 17.34 5.61 -19.00
C GLY A 337 16.74 4.79 -20.15
N ARG A 338 15.97 5.40 -21.04
CA ARG A 338 15.23 4.67 -22.10
C ARG A 338 16.11 3.85 -23.05
N ASP A 339 17.36 4.27 -23.23
CA ASP A 339 18.30 3.72 -24.22
C ASP A 339 19.44 2.93 -23.58
N SER A 340 19.46 2.76 -22.24
CA SER A 340 20.52 2.07 -21.53
C SER A 340 20.02 1.41 -20.25
N LEU A 341 20.40 0.14 -20.05
CA LEU A 341 20.20 -0.60 -18.80
C LEU A 341 21.15 -0.17 -17.67
N THR A 342 22.03 0.81 -17.89
CA THR A 342 22.81 1.38 -16.79
C THR A 342 21.91 2.16 -15.85
N ALA A 343 21.96 1.85 -14.55
CA ALA A 343 21.15 2.52 -13.52
C ALA A 343 21.70 3.91 -13.13
N GLY A 344 21.97 4.77 -14.12
CA GLY A 344 22.58 6.08 -13.93
C GLY A 344 21.79 7.00 -13.00
N HIS A 345 20.45 6.90 -12.99
CA HIS A 345 19.62 7.71 -12.09
C HIS A 345 19.71 7.23 -10.63
N LEU A 346 19.85 5.92 -10.41
CA LEU A 346 20.12 5.39 -9.06
C LEU A 346 21.48 5.87 -8.56
N GLN A 347 22.53 5.76 -9.38
CA GLN A 347 23.88 6.20 -9.02
C GLN A 347 23.90 7.68 -8.59
N ARG A 348 23.12 8.53 -9.27
CA ARG A 348 22.96 9.93 -8.88
C ARG A 348 22.29 10.09 -7.51
N VAL A 349 21.17 9.40 -7.27
CA VAL A 349 20.50 9.45 -5.96
C VAL A 349 21.46 9.01 -4.85
N LEU A 350 22.23 7.94 -5.06
CA LEU A 350 23.24 7.48 -4.10
C LEU A 350 24.35 8.52 -3.91
N GLN A 351 24.79 9.22 -4.95
CA GLN A 351 25.79 10.29 -4.85
C GLN A 351 25.27 11.48 -4.03
N ASP A 352 24.02 11.91 -4.28
CA ASP A 352 23.36 12.95 -3.50
C ASP A 352 23.26 12.55 -2.02
N CYS A 353 22.92 11.29 -1.74
CA CYS A 353 22.86 10.76 -0.38
C CYS A 353 24.23 10.72 0.30
N ARG A 354 25.33 10.44 -0.42
CA ARG A 354 26.69 10.51 0.17
C ARG A 354 27.06 11.91 0.64
N GLN A 355 26.56 12.94 -0.04
CA GLN A 355 26.83 14.33 0.32
C GLN A 355 25.96 14.81 1.49
N GLN A 356 24.73 14.31 1.59
CA GLN A 356 23.75 14.75 2.60
C GLN A 356 23.68 13.85 3.83
N THR A 357 24.21 12.64 3.74
CA THR A 357 24.22 11.62 4.81
C THR A 357 22.85 11.48 5.48
N PRO A 358 21.76 11.15 4.74
CA PRO A 358 20.45 10.99 5.36
C PRO A 358 20.43 9.78 6.30
N HIS A 359 19.55 9.78 7.29
CA HIS A 359 19.40 8.63 8.19
C HIS A 359 18.65 7.48 7.51
N LEU A 360 17.79 7.79 6.53
CA LEU A 360 17.00 6.81 5.79
C LEU A 360 16.94 7.17 4.30
N LEU A 361 17.21 6.18 3.46
CA LEU A 361 16.97 6.22 2.02
C LEU A 361 15.89 5.18 1.67
N VAL A 362 14.74 5.61 1.12
CA VAL A 362 13.67 4.74 0.65
C VAL A 362 13.72 4.66 -0.87
N LEU A 363 14.06 3.49 -1.41
CA LEU A 363 14.07 3.19 -2.83
C LEU A 363 12.83 2.36 -3.19
N MET A 364 12.01 2.93 -4.06
CA MET A 364 10.77 2.33 -4.53
C MET A 364 10.92 1.92 -5.99
N GLY A 365 10.54 0.69 -6.34
CA GLY A 365 10.59 0.20 -7.72
C GLY A 365 9.70 0.97 -8.71
N PRO A 366 9.72 0.59 -10.01
CA PRO A 366 10.48 -0.53 -10.54
C PRO A 366 11.99 -0.24 -10.60
N PHE A 367 12.79 -1.19 -10.16
CA PHE A 367 14.23 -1.23 -10.29
C PHE A 367 14.67 -1.68 -11.67
N LEU A 368 14.07 -2.77 -12.17
CA LEU A 368 14.26 -3.29 -13.52
C LEU A 368 12.90 -3.38 -14.20
N ASP A 369 12.54 -2.31 -14.90
CA ASP A 369 11.19 -2.08 -15.40
C ASP A 369 10.86 -2.95 -16.62
N GLU A 370 9.80 -3.76 -16.52
CA GLU A 370 9.31 -4.61 -17.61
C GLU A 370 8.94 -3.80 -18.87
N GLU A 371 8.53 -2.54 -18.72
CA GLU A 371 8.20 -1.65 -19.83
C GLU A 371 9.43 -1.00 -20.49
N HIS A 372 10.65 -1.23 -19.97
CA HIS A 372 11.87 -0.70 -20.57
C HIS A 372 12.06 -1.24 -22.00
N PRO A 373 12.37 -0.41 -23.02
CA PRO A 373 12.39 -0.87 -24.41
C PRO A 373 13.26 -2.08 -24.69
N GLN A 374 14.44 -2.18 -24.07
CA GLN A 374 15.33 -3.33 -24.25
C GLN A 374 14.80 -4.60 -23.58
N ILE A 375 14.11 -4.48 -22.44
CA ILE A 375 13.52 -5.61 -21.71
C ILE A 375 12.25 -6.09 -22.44
N GLY A 376 11.32 -5.17 -22.70
CA GLY A 376 10.07 -5.48 -23.39
C GLY A 376 10.25 -5.99 -24.83
N SER A 377 11.41 -5.72 -25.45
CA SER A 377 11.73 -6.28 -26.78
C SER A 377 12.04 -7.78 -26.77
N GLY A 378 12.40 -8.35 -25.60
CA GLY A 378 12.82 -9.74 -25.47
C GLY A 378 14.15 -10.08 -26.15
N LYS A 379 14.98 -9.08 -26.49
CA LYS A 379 16.27 -9.25 -27.19
C LYS A 379 17.48 -9.13 -26.29
N LEU A 380 17.29 -9.28 -24.97
CA LEU A 380 18.37 -9.19 -24.00
C LEU A 380 19.11 -10.53 -23.94
N ASP A 381 20.42 -10.52 -24.16
CA ASP A 381 21.29 -11.70 -24.09
C ASP A 381 21.84 -11.95 -22.66
N GLU A 382 21.10 -11.51 -21.64
CA GLU A 382 21.45 -11.62 -20.22
C GLU A 382 20.20 -11.92 -19.37
N HIS A 383 20.40 -12.57 -18.23
CA HIS A 383 19.32 -12.82 -17.26
C HIS A 383 18.92 -11.53 -16.54
N PHE A 384 17.63 -11.33 -16.29
CA PHE A 384 17.13 -10.15 -15.59
C PHE A 384 17.71 -10.02 -14.19
N GLU A 385 17.88 -11.14 -13.49
CA GLU A 385 18.49 -11.22 -12.16
C GLU A 385 19.94 -10.74 -12.19
N ALA A 386 20.69 -11.05 -13.24
CA ALA A 386 22.08 -10.59 -13.40
C ALA A 386 22.17 -9.07 -13.60
N VAL A 387 21.29 -8.52 -14.45
CA VAL A 387 21.21 -7.06 -14.66
C VAL A 387 20.81 -6.36 -13.36
N PHE A 388 19.81 -6.87 -12.65
CA PHE A 388 19.38 -6.32 -11.36
C PHE A 388 20.50 -6.36 -10.31
N GLU A 389 21.21 -7.48 -10.18
CA GLU A 389 22.34 -7.62 -9.27
C GLU A 389 23.42 -6.57 -9.55
N GLN A 390 23.85 -6.45 -10.82
CA GLN A 390 24.96 -5.60 -11.24
C GLN A 390 24.62 -4.11 -11.16
N GLU A 391 23.44 -3.72 -11.65
CA GLU A 391 23.08 -2.31 -11.82
C GLU A 391 22.36 -1.73 -10.61
N ILE A 392 21.70 -2.55 -9.79
CA ILE A 392 20.93 -2.08 -8.64
C ILE A 392 21.58 -2.51 -7.32
N MET A 393 21.68 -3.83 -7.09
CA MET A 393 22.11 -4.34 -5.79
C MET A 393 23.56 -3.99 -5.48
N ARG A 394 24.48 -4.16 -6.43
CA ARG A 394 25.90 -3.87 -6.19
C ARG A 394 26.16 -2.39 -5.84
N PRO A 395 25.64 -1.39 -6.57
CA PRO A 395 25.74 0.01 -6.16
C PRO A 395 25.10 0.31 -4.80
N VAL A 396 23.93 -0.28 -4.50
CA VAL A 396 23.26 -0.13 -3.21
C VAL A 396 24.12 -0.70 -2.07
N CYS A 397 24.67 -1.91 -2.23
CA CYS A 397 25.53 -2.53 -1.23
C CYS A 397 26.81 -1.71 -1.00
N ILE A 398 27.46 -1.23 -2.07
CA ILE A 398 28.65 -0.35 -1.96
C ILE A 398 28.28 0.93 -1.20
N PHE A 399 27.16 1.56 -1.53
CA PHE A 399 26.69 2.74 -0.80
C PHE A 399 26.44 2.43 0.67
N ALA A 400 25.67 1.39 0.98
CA ALA A 400 25.33 1.00 2.34
C ALA A 400 26.57 0.69 3.20
N SER A 401 27.58 0.01 2.62
CA SER A 401 28.85 -0.27 3.31
C SER A 401 29.72 0.98 3.53
N THR A 402 29.63 1.98 2.63
CA THR A 402 30.40 3.24 2.74
C THR A 402 29.64 4.33 3.49
N SER A 403 28.37 4.12 3.81
CA SER A 403 27.49 5.04 4.54
C SER A 403 26.71 4.29 5.63
N PRO A 404 27.39 3.74 6.66
CA PRO A 404 26.77 2.89 7.68
C PRO A 404 25.67 3.60 8.49
N GLY A 405 25.73 4.93 8.61
CA GLY A 405 24.70 5.75 9.27
C GLY A 405 23.39 5.87 8.50
N THR A 406 23.34 5.48 7.23
CA THR A 406 22.14 5.52 6.39
C THR A 406 21.51 4.13 6.33
N THR A 407 20.28 3.99 6.82
CA THR A 407 19.44 2.82 6.54
C THR A 407 18.91 2.93 5.12
N VAL A 408 19.01 1.87 4.32
CA VAL A 408 18.43 1.78 2.98
C VAL A 408 17.24 0.83 3.02
N VAL A 409 16.05 1.32 2.68
CA VAL A 409 14.84 0.53 2.51
C VAL A 409 14.57 0.34 1.03
N MET A 410 14.37 -0.90 0.59
CA MET A 410 13.98 -1.22 -0.78
C MET A 410 12.59 -1.83 -0.81
N ILE A 411 11.73 -1.30 -1.69
CA ILE A 411 10.34 -1.74 -1.87
C ILE A 411 10.14 -2.11 -3.34
N PRO A 412 9.76 -3.35 -3.68
CA PRO A 412 9.62 -3.81 -5.05
C PRO A 412 8.37 -3.24 -5.72
N SER A 413 8.28 -3.41 -7.04
CA SER A 413 7.11 -3.14 -7.86
C SER A 413 6.66 -4.40 -8.59
N THR A 414 5.38 -4.50 -8.93
CA THR A 414 4.91 -5.55 -9.85
C THR A 414 5.50 -5.44 -11.25
N ARG A 415 6.09 -4.28 -11.58
CA ARG A 415 6.82 -4.03 -12.83
C ARG A 415 8.29 -4.44 -12.78
N ASP A 416 8.79 -4.93 -11.64
CA ASP A 416 10.12 -5.50 -11.56
C ASP A 416 10.15 -6.85 -12.29
N VAL A 417 10.71 -6.86 -13.50
CA VAL A 417 10.66 -8.03 -14.40
C VAL A 417 11.35 -9.28 -13.85
N HIS A 418 12.27 -9.10 -12.89
CA HIS A 418 13.00 -10.16 -12.21
C HIS A 418 12.28 -10.67 -10.95
N HIS A 419 11.14 -10.08 -10.58
CA HIS A 419 10.43 -10.37 -9.33
C HIS A 419 8.97 -10.77 -9.59
N HIS A 420 8.27 -11.14 -8.53
CA HIS A 420 6.87 -11.57 -8.63
C HIS A 420 5.95 -10.45 -9.15
N PRO A 421 5.17 -10.69 -10.22
CA PRO A 421 4.33 -9.67 -10.85
C PRO A 421 2.99 -9.48 -10.14
N VAL A 422 2.85 -9.93 -8.89
CA VAL A 422 1.60 -9.97 -8.12
C VAL A 422 1.53 -8.83 -7.10
N PHE A 423 0.34 -8.28 -6.90
CA PHE A 423 0.07 -7.27 -5.89
C PHE A 423 -0.96 -7.77 -4.87
N PRO A 424 -0.73 -7.67 -3.54
CA PRO A 424 0.50 -7.28 -2.85
C PRO A 424 1.74 -8.11 -3.24
N THR A 425 2.89 -7.45 -3.30
CA THR A 425 4.17 -8.05 -3.72
C THR A 425 5.02 -8.39 -2.48
N PRO A 426 5.56 -9.61 -2.37
CA PRO A 426 6.47 -9.95 -1.28
C PRO A 426 7.79 -9.15 -1.37
N PRO A 427 8.56 -9.06 -0.28
CA PRO A 427 9.90 -8.46 -0.30
C PRO A 427 10.82 -9.17 -1.30
N LEU A 428 11.87 -8.48 -1.74
CA LEU A 428 12.97 -9.09 -2.49
C LEU A 428 13.73 -10.08 -1.59
N ASP A 429 14.04 -11.28 -2.08
CA ASP A 429 14.84 -12.27 -1.34
C ASP A 429 16.34 -11.93 -1.42
N PRO A 430 17.02 -11.62 -0.30
CA PRO A 430 18.46 -11.33 -0.30
C PRO A 430 19.32 -12.45 -0.90
N ALA A 431 18.92 -13.71 -0.73
CA ALA A 431 19.69 -14.85 -1.21
C ALA A 431 19.59 -14.99 -2.74
N GLU A 432 18.43 -14.70 -3.32
CA GLU A 432 18.23 -14.74 -4.78
C GLU A 432 18.80 -13.49 -5.45
N THR A 433 18.65 -12.32 -4.82
CA THR A 433 19.11 -11.03 -5.38
C THR A 433 20.62 -10.83 -5.41
N LEU A 434 21.38 -11.52 -4.55
CA LEU A 434 22.84 -11.40 -4.46
C LEU A 434 23.63 -12.58 -5.06
N ALA A 435 22.95 -13.67 -5.42
CA ALA A 435 23.63 -14.87 -5.95
C ALA A 435 23.75 -14.87 -7.48
N GLY A 436 22.95 -14.08 -8.19
CA GLY A 436 22.89 -14.14 -9.66
C GLY A 436 22.64 -15.55 -10.21
N PRO A 437 22.59 -15.73 -11.54
CA PRO A 437 22.44 -17.05 -12.15
C PRO A 437 23.73 -17.89 -12.05
N SER A 438 24.88 -17.25 -11.79
CA SER A 438 26.21 -17.82 -11.99
C SER A 438 26.96 -18.15 -10.70
N ILE A 439 26.51 -17.65 -9.55
CA ILE A 439 27.19 -17.86 -8.26
C ILE A 439 26.32 -18.81 -7.41
N PRO A 440 26.88 -19.92 -6.89
CA PRO A 440 26.16 -20.75 -5.93
C PRO A 440 25.72 -19.89 -4.73
N SER A 441 24.45 -19.97 -4.32
CA SER A 441 23.85 -19.18 -3.23
C SER A 441 24.69 -19.12 -1.93
N GLN A 442 25.51 -20.15 -1.65
CA GLN A 442 26.41 -20.21 -0.50
C GLN A 442 27.67 -19.33 -0.60
N ALA A 443 27.97 -18.76 -1.77
CA ALA A 443 29.13 -17.92 -2.03
C ALA A 443 28.78 -16.43 -2.22
N ALA A 444 27.49 -16.07 -2.16
CA ALA A 444 27.05 -14.68 -2.20
C ALA A 444 27.49 -13.93 -0.92
N ALA A 445 28.00 -12.70 -1.07
CA ALA A 445 28.33 -11.86 0.06
C ALA A 445 27.05 -11.55 0.88
N PRO A 446 27.14 -11.49 2.22
CA PRO A 446 25.97 -11.14 3.03
C PRO A 446 25.49 -9.73 2.70
N LEU A 447 24.16 -9.53 2.70
CA LEU A 447 23.56 -8.22 2.56
C LEU A 447 24.05 -7.30 3.70
N PRO A 448 24.43 -6.03 3.42
CA PRO A 448 24.80 -5.09 4.47
C PRO A 448 23.65 -4.94 5.49
N TYR A 449 23.98 -4.88 6.78
CA TYR A 449 23.01 -4.88 7.88
C TYR A 449 22.05 -3.68 7.87
N ASN A 450 22.44 -2.59 7.21
CA ASN A 450 21.65 -1.38 7.04
C ASN A 450 20.82 -1.37 5.75
N VAL A 451 20.73 -2.47 5.00
CA VAL A 451 19.80 -2.63 3.86
C VAL A 451 18.63 -3.53 4.28
N ILE A 452 17.41 -3.01 4.14
CA ILE A 452 16.17 -3.65 4.57
C ILE A 452 15.24 -3.81 3.36
N MET A 453 14.87 -5.05 3.06
CA MET A 453 13.88 -5.37 2.02
C MET A 453 12.48 -5.38 2.63
N LEU A 454 11.56 -4.60 2.08
CA LEU A 454 10.17 -4.51 2.51
C LEU A 454 9.20 -4.95 1.39
N PRO A 455 7.98 -5.42 1.73
CA PRO A 455 6.96 -5.78 0.74
C PRO A 455 6.36 -4.54 0.07
N ASN A 456 5.53 -4.74 -0.95
CA ASN A 456 4.70 -3.69 -1.53
C ASN A 456 3.20 -4.03 -1.39
N PRO A 457 2.39 -3.22 -0.68
CA PRO A 457 2.79 -2.03 0.08
C PRO A 457 3.49 -2.39 1.39
N ALA A 458 4.07 -1.39 2.07
CA ALA A 458 4.67 -1.54 3.40
C ALA A 458 4.30 -0.40 4.34
N VAL A 459 4.19 -0.71 5.63
CA VAL A 459 4.10 0.23 6.75
C VAL A 459 5.21 -0.07 7.73
N PHE A 460 6.02 0.93 8.03
CA PHE A 460 7.15 0.84 8.95
C PHE A 460 7.28 2.11 9.79
N ARG A 461 8.00 1.98 10.90
CA ARG A 461 8.26 3.07 11.84
C ARG A 461 9.75 3.33 11.92
N ILE A 462 10.12 4.60 11.84
CA ILE A 462 11.48 5.09 12.07
C ILE A 462 11.43 6.15 13.17
N GLY A 463 12.11 5.88 14.29
CA GLY A 463 11.93 6.66 15.52
C GLY A 463 10.46 6.69 15.93
N GLU A 464 9.87 7.88 15.94
CA GLU A 464 8.45 8.07 16.25
C GLU A 464 7.53 8.18 15.03
N THR A 465 8.08 8.21 13.82
CA THR A 465 7.32 8.50 12.60
C THR A 465 6.87 7.22 11.93
N VAL A 466 5.57 7.13 11.62
CA VAL A 466 4.98 6.01 10.87
C VAL A 466 4.89 6.36 9.38
N VAL A 467 5.53 5.54 8.55
CA VAL A 467 5.60 5.71 7.11
C VAL A 467 4.87 4.55 6.42
N GLY A 468 3.90 4.88 5.57
CA GLY A 468 3.34 3.96 4.58
C GLY A 468 3.96 4.21 3.21
N ALA A 469 4.23 3.18 2.44
CA ALA A 469 4.80 3.28 1.10
C ALA A 469 4.21 2.24 0.15
N MET A 470 3.94 2.65 -1.09
CA MET A 470 3.39 1.79 -2.15
C MET A 470 3.96 2.18 -3.51
N THR A 471 4.34 1.17 -4.29
CA THR A 471 4.88 1.35 -5.65
C THR A 471 3.83 1.21 -6.75
N THR A 472 2.70 0.58 -6.45
CA THR A 472 1.54 0.47 -7.34
C THR A 472 0.87 1.84 -7.53
N ASP A 473 0.60 2.26 -8.77
CA ASP A 473 0.07 3.60 -9.10
C ASP A 473 -1.44 3.75 -8.83
N ALA A 474 -1.87 3.49 -7.59
CA ALA A 474 -3.27 3.62 -7.17
C ALA A 474 -3.82 5.04 -7.42
N MET A 475 -2.97 6.06 -7.27
CA MET A 475 -3.34 7.47 -7.47
C MET A 475 -3.79 7.73 -8.90
N LYS A 476 -3.04 7.29 -9.91
CA LYS A 476 -3.41 7.44 -11.32
C LYS A 476 -4.63 6.60 -11.67
N HIS A 477 -4.73 5.38 -11.13
CA HIS A 477 -5.88 4.52 -11.37
C HIS A 477 -7.17 5.16 -10.83
N LEU A 478 -7.16 5.64 -9.58
CA LEU A 478 -8.27 6.40 -9.00
C LEU A 478 -8.58 7.65 -9.83
N ALA A 479 -7.56 8.42 -10.23
CA ALA A 479 -7.74 9.63 -11.03
C ALA A 479 -8.45 9.38 -12.36
N SER A 480 -8.33 8.17 -12.92
CA SER A 480 -8.98 7.78 -14.18
C SER A 480 -10.44 7.33 -14.01
N GLN A 481 -10.80 6.79 -12.85
CA GLN A 481 -12.11 6.18 -12.59
C GLN A 481 -13.04 7.03 -11.71
N GLU A 482 -12.52 8.07 -11.08
CA GLU A 482 -13.28 8.94 -10.20
C GLU A 482 -14.31 9.79 -10.96
N VAL A 483 -15.47 9.94 -10.33
CA VAL A 483 -16.56 10.85 -10.69
C VAL A 483 -16.75 11.84 -9.55
N PHE A 484 -16.92 13.12 -9.85
CA PHE A 484 -17.08 14.13 -8.81
C PHE A 484 -17.93 15.31 -9.26
N ARG A 485 -18.60 15.92 -8.27
CA ARG A 485 -19.22 17.23 -8.33
C ARG A 485 -18.60 18.09 -7.24
N ASN A 486 -17.97 19.19 -7.64
CA ASN A 486 -17.38 20.13 -6.67
C ASN A 486 -18.44 21.12 -6.20
N ALA A 487 -18.33 21.56 -4.95
CA ALA A 487 -19.10 22.68 -4.47
C ALA A 487 -18.73 23.97 -5.25
N PRO A 488 -19.69 24.86 -5.55
CA PRO A 488 -19.41 26.09 -6.27
C PRO A 488 -18.38 26.96 -5.54
N GLY A 489 -17.41 27.52 -6.29
CA GLY A 489 -16.50 28.55 -5.78
C GLY A 489 -15.34 28.06 -4.90
N GLN A 490 -15.18 26.75 -4.66
CA GLN A 490 -14.05 26.23 -3.88
C GLN A 490 -12.93 25.67 -4.77
N PRO A 491 -11.66 26.12 -4.59
CA PRO A 491 -10.52 25.47 -5.23
C PRO A 491 -10.30 24.08 -4.62
N VAL A 492 -10.25 23.06 -5.46
CA VAL A 492 -10.09 21.66 -5.03
C VAL A 492 -8.72 21.14 -5.44
N ASP A 493 -7.91 20.74 -4.46
CA ASP A 493 -6.63 20.08 -4.71
C ASP A 493 -6.88 18.60 -5.07
N ARG A 494 -6.89 18.32 -6.38
CA ARG A 494 -7.15 16.97 -6.89
C ARG A 494 -6.20 15.92 -6.32
N MET A 495 -4.92 16.24 -6.10
CA MET A 495 -3.95 15.26 -5.58
C MET A 495 -4.23 14.94 -4.12
N ALA A 496 -4.54 15.96 -3.31
CA ALA A 496 -4.96 15.75 -1.93
C ALA A 496 -6.26 14.95 -1.83
N CYS A 497 -7.24 15.21 -2.71
CA CYS A 497 -8.48 14.44 -2.76
C CYS A 497 -8.24 12.96 -3.11
N LEU A 498 -7.41 12.68 -4.12
CA LEU A 498 -7.07 11.29 -4.47
C LEU A 498 -6.38 10.55 -3.31
N ALA A 499 -5.44 11.21 -2.64
CA ALA A 499 -4.76 10.64 -1.47
C ALA A 499 -5.72 10.43 -0.29
N SER A 500 -6.71 11.31 -0.10
CA SER A 500 -7.73 11.15 0.94
C SER A 500 -8.58 9.90 0.74
N HIS A 501 -8.78 9.41 -0.49
CA HIS A 501 -9.48 8.15 -0.73
C HIS A 501 -8.72 6.96 -0.13
N LEU A 502 -7.39 6.91 -0.30
CA LEU A 502 -6.56 5.83 0.25
C LEU A 502 -6.64 5.80 1.78
N LEU A 503 -6.50 6.96 2.41
CA LEU A 503 -6.55 7.10 3.87
C LEU A 503 -7.97 6.83 4.42
N GLY A 504 -8.99 7.41 3.79
CA GLY A 504 -10.38 7.31 4.23
C GLY A 504 -10.96 5.90 4.04
N GLN A 505 -10.48 5.16 3.05
CA GLN A 505 -10.83 3.74 2.84
C GLN A 505 -9.95 2.78 3.66
N ARG A 506 -8.97 3.31 4.40
CA ARG A 506 -7.99 2.54 5.19
C ARG A 506 -7.35 1.40 4.38
N ASN A 507 -7.07 1.65 3.10
CA ASN A 507 -6.62 0.64 2.16
C ASN A 507 -5.68 1.26 1.11
N PHE A 508 -4.57 0.59 0.83
CA PHE A 508 -3.59 1.02 -0.17
C PHE A 508 -4.13 0.98 -1.61
N TYR A 509 -5.11 0.13 -1.90
CA TYR A 509 -5.70 -0.01 -3.23
C TYR A 509 -7.22 -0.28 -3.16
N PRO A 510 -8.04 0.75 -2.91
CA PRO A 510 -9.48 0.57 -2.73
C PRO A 510 -10.27 0.41 -4.05
N LEU A 511 -9.66 0.72 -5.20
CA LEU A 511 -10.30 0.66 -6.52
C LEU A 511 -10.61 -0.80 -6.90
N PHE A 512 -11.87 -1.07 -7.21
CA PHE A 512 -12.29 -2.40 -7.64
C PHE A 512 -13.43 -2.33 -8.68
N PRO A 513 -13.33 -3.06 -9.81
CA PRO A 513 -12.23 -3.93 -10.22
C PRO A 513 -10.94 -3.14 -10.52
N PRO A 514 -9.75 -3.76 -10.33
CA PRO A 514 -8.49 -3.13 -10.72
C PRO A 514 -8.44 -2.97 -12.26
N PRO A 515 -7.76 -1.94 -12.80
CA PRO A 515 -7.54 -1.80 -14.23
C PRO A 515 -6.74 -2.96 -14.81
N LEU A 516 -6.87 -3.17 -16.13
CA LEU A 516 -6.07 -4.15 -16.86
C LEU A 516 -4.57 -3.95 -16.61
N GLY A 517 -3.86 -5.05 -16.39
CA GLY A 517 -2.42 -5.07 -16.08
C GLY A 517 -2.10 -5.10 -14.59
N ILE A 518 -3.06 -4.81 -13.69
CA ILE A 518 -2.85 -4.95 -12.25
C ILE A 518 -3.24 -6.35 -11.79
N MET A 519 -2.22 -7.15 -11.46
CA MET A 519 -2.37 -8.52 -10.97
C MET A 519 -2.66 -8.54 -9.47
N LEU A 520 -3.84 -8.04 -9.09
CA LEU A 520 -4.30 -8.06 -7.71
C LEU A 520 -4.68 -9.50 -7.31
N ASP A 521 -4.04 -10.04 -6.27
CA ASP A 521 -4.39 -11.32 -5.67
C ASP A 521 -5.28 -11.11 -4.44
N SER A 522 -6.54 -11.49 -4.57
CA SER A 522 -7.55 -11.26 -3.54
C SER A 522 -7.31 -12.12 -2.28
N SER A 523 -6.57 -13.22 -2.39
CA SER A 523 -6.21 -14.06 -1.23
C SER A 523 -5.21 -13.35 -0.29
N LEU A 524 -4.50 -12.34 -0.80
CA LEU A 524 -3.50 -11.55 -0.08
C LEU A 524 -4.03 -10.18 0.35
N ALA A 525 -5.31 -9.90 0.14
CA ALA A 525 -5.85 -8.55 0.26
C ALA A 525 -5.87 -7.98 1.68
N GLU A 526 -5.65 -8.81 2.72
CA GLU A 526 -5.42 -8.34 4.08
C GLU A 526 -4.20 -7.43 4.19
N HIS A 527 -3.15 -7.68 3.38
CA HIS A 527 -1.93 -6.88 3.35
C HIS A 527 -2.12 -5.50 2.70
N LEU A 528 -3.29 -5.22 2.11
CA LEU A 528 -3.63 -3.90 1.57
C LEU A 528 -4.21 -2.97 2.62
N ARG A 529 -4.59 -3.47 3.80
CA ARG A 529 -5.20 -2.66 4.87
C ARG A 529 -4.16 -1.78 5.55
N LEU A 530 -4.55 -0.56 5.90
CA LEU A 530 -3.75 0.28 6.78
C LEU A 530 -3.89 -0.25 8.22
N PRO A 531 -2.81 -0.66 8.90
CA PRO A 531 -2.90 -1.23 10.25
C PRO A 531 -3.05 -0.15 11.34
N CYS A 532 -2.62 1.09 11.07
CA CYS A 532 -2.65 2.21 12.01
C CYS A 532 -2.64 3.55 11.27
N SER A 533 -2.74 4.68 11.99
CA SER A 533 -2.56 6.00 11.37
C SER A 533 -1.14 6.19 10.88
N LEU A 534 -1.01 6.68 9.65
CA LEU A 534 0.27 7.09 9.08
C LEU A 534 0.58 8.54 9.43
N ASP A 535 1.87 8.88 9.49
CA ASP A 535 2.32 10.28 9.50
C ASP A 535 2.75 10.70 8.08
N ILE A 536 3.36 9.78 7.33
CA ILE A 536 3.80 9.97 5.95
C ILE A 536 3.25 8.84 5.08
N LEU A 537 2.77 9.18 3.88
CA LEU A 537 2.39 8.22 2.85
C LEU A 537 3.14 8.50 1.55
N PHE A 538 4.02 7.60 1.15
CA PHE A 538 4.64 7.62 -0.17
C PHE A 538 3.78 6.84 -1.18
N THR A 539 3.42 7.50 -2.27
CA THR A 539 2.71 6.90 -3.41
C THR A 539 3.52 7.10 -4.68
N SER A 540 4.06 6.02 -5.24
CA SER A 540 4.69 6.08 -6.58
C SER A 540 3.62 6.29 -7.65
N SER A 541 3.77 7.32 -8.49
CA SER A 541 2.79 7.63 -9.54
C SER A 541 3.38 8.35 -10.75
N ASP A 542 2.83 8.12 -11.94
CA ASP A 542 3.14 8.90 -13.15
C ASP A 542 2.49 10.29 -13.18
N LEU A 543 1.58 10.56 -12.24
CA LEU A 543 1.06 11.91 -12.02
C LEU A 543 2.19 12.87 -11.66
N ALA A 544 1.90 14.17 -11.74
CA ALA A 544 2.87 15.20 -11.36
C ALA A 544 3.38 14.95 -9.92
N PRO A 545 4.69 15.09 -9.65
CA PRO A 545 5.22 14.98 -8.30
C PRO A 545 4.55 15.99 -7.37
N PHE A 546 4.24 15.59 -6.14
CA PHE A 546 3.58 16.45 -5.17
C PHE A 546 3.92 16.06 -3.73
N ALA A 547 3.78 17.02 -2.82
CA ALA A 547 3.78 16.81 -1.37
C ALA A 547 2.64 17.64 -0.78
N LYS A 548 1.68 16.99 -0.11
CA LYS A 548 0.45 17.63 0.39
C LYS A 548 0.09 17.12 1.78
N MET A 549 -0.39 18.03 2.63
CA MET A 549 -1.04 17.66 3.88
C MET A 549 -2.48 17.23 3.57
N VAL A 550 -2.86 16.04 4.04
CA VAL A 550 -4.20 15.47 3.83
C VAL A 550 -4.81 15.19 5.19
N SER A 551 -5.96 15.81 5.47
CA SER A 551 -6.74 15.57 6.68
C SER A 551 -8.03 14.87 6.29
N LEU A 552 -8.40 13.80 7.00
CA LEU A 552 -9.73 13.22 6.88
C LEU A 552 -10.68 14.12 7.68
N GLN A 553 -11.57 14.84 6.99
CA GLN A 553 -12.58 15.66 7.66
C GLN A 553 -13.54 14.75 8.44
N GLN A 554 -13.85 15.12 9.69
CA GLN A 554 -14.95 14.50 10.41
C GLN A 554 -16.30 15.03 9.86
N PRO A 555 -17.37 14.21 9.87
CA PRO A 555 -18.71 14.68 9.59
C PRO A 555 -19.05 15.90 10.44
N SER A 556 -19.23 17.08 9.82
CA SER A 556 -19.99 18.14 10.46
C SER A 556 -21.47 17.79 10.30
N HIS A 557 -22.15 17.37 11.36
CA HIS A 557 -23.61 17.31 11.35
C HIS A 557 -24.13 18.72 11.03
N SER A 558 -24.68 18.93 9.83
CA SER A 558 -25.40 20.16 9.55
C SER A 558 -26.79 20.05 10.17
N THR A 559 -26.93 20.41 11.43
CA THR A 559 -28.26 20.66 12.01
C THR A 559 -28.80 21.98 11.46
N ALA A 560 -29.37 21.95 10.27
CA ALA A 560 -30.25 22.99 9.77
C ALA A 560 -31.14 22.48 8.62
N ILE A 561 -32.15 21.67 8.96
CA ILE A 561 -33.39 21.63 8.19
C ILE A 561 -34.49 22.08 9.15
N ASP A 562 -34.62 23.39 9.33
CA ASP A 562 -35.87 23.94 9.83
C ASP A 562 -36.92 23.74 8.74
N ALA A 563 -37.89 22.90 9.06
CA ALA A 563 -39.06 22.65 8.24
C ALA A 563 -39.83 23.97 8.03
N ALA A 564 -39.76 24.51 6.80
CA ALA A 564 -40.65 25.57 6.36
C ALA A 564 -42.08 25.02 6.28
N SER A 565 -42.84 25.15 7.37
CA SER A 565 -44.29 25.06 7.36
C SER A 565 -44.84 26.35 6.73
N SER A 566 -45.17 26.29 5.44
CA SER A 566 -45.89 27.38 4.77
C SER A 566 -47.38 27.31 5.11
N GLY A 567 -47.79 28.00 6.17
CA GLY A 567 -49.16 28.48 6.36
C GLY A 567 -49.31 29.88 5.72
N PRO A 568 -50.46 30.23 5.12
CA PRO A 568 -50.59 31.46 4.35
C PRO A 568 -50.74 32.69 5.26
N GLN A 569 -49.89 33.70 5.08
CA GLN A 569 -50.09 35.03 5.66
C GLN A 569 -50.99 35.89 4.76
N PRO A 570 -51.90 36.72 5.32
CA PRO A 570 -52.60 37.77 4.59
C PRO A 570 -51.77 39.07 4.48
N ASP A 571 -52.11 39.86 3.46
CA ASP A 571 -51.43 41.06 2.95
C ASP A 571 -51.19 42.22 3.96
N PRO A 572 -50.24 43.14 3.65
CA PRO A 572 -49.80 44.21 4.56
C PRO A 572 -50.45 45.58 4.28
N GLU A 573 -50.62 46.39 5.33
CA GLU A 573 -50.84 47.84 5.23
C GLU A 573 -50.01 48.59 6.32
N PRO A 574 -49.75 49.91 6.16
CA PRO A 574 -48.37 50.41 6.19
C PRO A 574 -47.96 51.24 7.42
N GLN A 575 -46.64 51.29 7.57
CA GLN A 575 -45.72 52.10 8.40
C GLN A 575 -46.24 53.39 9.05
N GLN A 576 -45.72 53.70 10.26
CA GLN A 576 -45.00 54.95 10.56
C GLN A 576 -44.18 54.87 11.89
N PRO A 577 -43.18 55.75 12.13
CA PRO A 577 -41.92 55.41 12.80
C PRO A 577 -41.58 56.23 14.06
N ALA A 578 -40.62 55.75 14.86
CA ALA A 578 -39.74 56.45 15.84
C ALA A 578 -39.27 55.39 16.88
N GLN A 579 -38.11 55.40 17.52
CA GLN A 579 -37.09 56.41 17.79
C GLN A 579 -35.80 55.72 18.30
N ARG A 580 -34.71 56.49 18.28
CA ARG A 580 -33.36 56.20 18.78
C ARG A 580 -33.32 55.87 20.28
N SER A 581 -32.36 55.06 20.73
CA SER A 581 -31.26 55.54 21.60
C SER A 581 -30.28 54.42 21.96
N ALA A 582 -29.01 54.78 21.99
CA ALA A 582 -27.89 54.04 22.54
C ALA A 582 -27.90 54.04 24.08
N ALA A 583 -27.22 53.05 24.67
CA ALA A 583 -26.05 53.22 25.54
C ALA A 583 -25.98 52.24 26.72
N ALA A 584 -24.74 51.79 26.93
CA ALA A 584 -24.06 51.56 28.21
C ALA A 584 -24.35 50.28 29.03
N ALA A 585 -23.23 49.58 29.24
CA ALA A 585 -22.99 48.55 30.22
C ALA A 585 -23.05 49.07 31.67
N VAL A 586 -23.54 48.23 32.59
CA VAL A 586 -23.11 48.16 33.99
C VAL A 586 -23.22 46.70 34.45
N ALA A 587 -22.16 46.21 35.10
CA ALA A 587 -22.07 44.90 35.73
C ALA A 587 -22.71 44.89 37.13
N SER A 588 -23.34 43.78 37.53
CA SER A 588 -23.23 43.26 38.90
C SER A 588 -23.78 41.84 39.08
N SER A 589 -23.05 41.09 39.91
CA SER A 589 -23.48 40.03 40.85
C SER A 589 -23.97 38.67 40.33
N THR A 590 -23.05 37.72 40.47
CA THR A 590 -23.21 36.34 40.95
C THR A 590 -24.47 36.02 41.74
N VAL A 591 -25.22 35.01 41.29
CA VAL A 591 -25.91 34.03 42.14
C VAL A 591 -25.62 32.65 41.56
N ALA A 592 -25.11 31.78 42.43
CA ALA A 592 -24.80 30.39 42.12
C ALA A 592 -26.09 29.58 41.91
N GLY A 593 -26.15 28.82 40.83
CA GLY A 593 -27.12 27.77 40.58
C GLY A 593 -26.41 26.62 39.87
N ASN A 594 -26.25 25.51 40.60
CA ASN A 594 -25.80 24.25 40.04
C ASN A 594 -26.81 23.81 38.98
N ASP A 595 -26.37 23.61 37.73
CA ASP A 595 -27.00 22.64 36.85
C ASP A 595 -25.97 21.98 35.92
N LEU A 596 -25.96 20.65 36.05
CA LEU A 596 -25.29 19.60 35.31
C LEU A 596 -24.72 20.01 33.94
N GLY A 597 -23.39 20.14 33.89
CA GLY A 597 -22.65 20.24 32.64
C GLY A 597 -22.83 18.98 31.81
N VAL A 598 -23.59 19.09 30.72
CA VAL A 598 -23.43 18.19 29.58
C VAL A 598 -22.07 18.53 28.97
N ALA A 599 -21.10 17.66 29.19
CA ALA A 599 -19.79 17.76 28.55
C ALA A 599 -20.01 17.76 27.03
N VAL A 600 -19.73 18.88 26.39
CA VAL A 600 -19.49 18.92 24.95
C VAL A 600 -18.29 18.00 24.72
N PRO A 601 -18.41 16.92 23.93
CA PRO A 601 -17.30 16.02 23.71
C PRO A 601 -16.15 16.78 23.06
N ASP A 602 -14.95 16.63 23.62
CA ASP A 602 -13.69 17.12 23.05
C ASP A 602 -13.64 16.82 21.55
N VAL A 603 -13.48 17.87 20.74
CA VAL A 603 -13.20 17.75 19.31
C VAL A 603 -11.84 17.08 19.18
N LYS A 604 -11.82 15.75 19.03
CA LYS A 604 -10.60 14.98 18.76
C LYS A 604 -9.93 15.57 17.51
N ALA A 605 -8.76 16.18 17.69
CA ALA A 605 -8.02 16.84 16.62
C ALA A 605 -7.88 15.94 15.38
N SER A 606 -8.33 16.43 14.22
CA SER A 606 -8.19 15.72 12.95
C SER A 606 -6.71 15.60 12.60
N ARG A 607 -6.15 14.38 12.66
CA ARG A 607 -4.74 14.14 12.37
C ARG A 607 -4.49 14.16 10.85
N SER A 608 -3.54 14.99 10.42
CA SER A 608 -3.15 15.14 9.01
C SER A 608 -2.00 14.21 8.65
N VAL A 609 -1.96 13.71 7.41
CA VAL A 609 -0.88 12.86 6.87
C VAL A 609 -0.16 13.63 5.76
N ALA A 610 1.18 13.55 5.70
CA ALA A 610 1.95 14.07 4.57
C ALA A 610 1.94 13.03 3.44
N CYS A 611 1.13 13.26 2.40
CA CYS A 611 1.07 12.40 1.21
C CYS A 611 2.03 12.94 0.16
N ILE A 612 2.93 12.07 -0.32
CA ILE A 612 4.06 12.44 -1.16
C ILE A 612 4.14 11.49 -2.36
N ASN A 613 4.12 12.07 -3.57
CA ASN A 613 4.60 11.41 -4.78
C ASN A 613 5.97 12.00 -5.14
N PRO A 614 7.08 11.27 -4.94
CA PRO A 614 8.41 11.78 -5.25
C PRO A 614 8.63 12.11 -6.73
N GLY A 615 7.85 11.50 -7.63
CA GLY A 615 8.14 11.52 -9.06
C GLY A 615 9.12 10.42 -9.47
N ARG A 616 9.30 10.28 -10.79
CA ARG A 616 10.15 9.25 -11.40
C ARG A 616 11.62 9.68 -11.42
N ALA A 617 12.52 8.82 -10.95
CA ALA A 617 13.96 9.06 -10.91
C ALA A 617 14.56 9.26 -12.33
N VAL A 618 14.06 8.53 -13.33
CA VAL A 618 14.42 8.75 -14.76
C VAL A 618 14.10 10.16 -15.27
N ARG A 619 13.15 10.87 -14.62
CA ARG A 619 12.84 12.28 -14.91
C ARG A 619 13.62 13.26 -14.01
N GLY A 620 14.63 12.76 -13.30
CA GLY A 620 15.49 13.53 -12.40
C GLY A 620 14.90 13.82 -11.03
N TYR A 621 13.75 13.25 -10.67
CA TYR A 621 13.08 13.58 -9.41
C TYR A 621 13.49 12.68 -8.24
N HIS A 622 13.58 13.27 -7.05
CA HIS A 622 13.59 12.58 -5.76
C HIS A 622 13.02 13.53 -4.68
N VAL A 623 12.80 13.03 -3.47
CA VAL A 623 12.35 13.83 -2.33
C VAL A 623 13.39 13.80 -1.23
N ARG A 624 13.60 14.96 -0.60
CA ARG A 624 14.30 15.09 0.67
C ARG A 624 13.27 15.52 1.71
N LEU A 625 13.31 14.92 2.90
CA LEU A 625 12.48 15.40 3.99
C LEU A 625 13.24 15.37 5.31
N VAL A 626 12.86 16.26 6.21
CA VAL A 626 13.41 16.34 7.56
C VAL A 626 12.24 16.30 8.54
N MET A 627 12.26 15.28 9.41
CA MET A 627 11.23 15.01 10.42
C MET A 627 11.66 15.53 11.79
N GLY A 628 10.69 15.76 12.68
CA GLY A 628 10.98 16.10 14.08
C GLY A 628 11.48 17.52 14.29
N LEU A 629 11.19 18.44 13.35
CA LEU A 629 11.55 19.84 13.49
C LEU A 629 10.68 20.53 14.54
N ASP A 630 11.28 21.43 15.32
CA ASP A 630 10.53 22.27 16.25
C ASP A 630 9.77 23.36 15.49
N LEU A 631 8.52 23.57 15.90
CA LEU A 631 7.75 24.74 15.54
C LEU A 631 8.39 25.91 16.30
N GLY A 632 8.95 26.90 15.60
CA GLY A 632 9.79 27.95 16.19
C GLY A 632 9.18 28.66 17.41
N SER A 633 10.07 29.21 18.26
CA SER A 633 9.79 29.77 19.58
C SER A 633 8.61 30.76 19.65
N GLY A 634 7.48 30.28 20.15
CA GLY A 634 6.40 31.03 20.79
C GLY A 634 6.14 30.44 22.19
N ALA A 635 5.69 31.26 23.13
CA ALA A 635 5.76 31.05 24.59
C ALA A 635 5.34 29.65 25.08
N ALA A 636 5.85 29.23 26.26
CA ALA A 636 5.66 27.90 26.87
C ALA A 636 4.20 27.39 27.00
N ALA A 637 3.19 28.24 26.81
CA ALA A 637 1.78 27.84 26.70
C ALA A 637 1.39 27.28 25.31
N GLU A 638 2.08 27.69 24.23
CA GLU A 638 1.90 27.14 22.88
C GLU A 638 2.59 25.78 22.70
N GLN A 639 3.54 25.41 23.56
CA GLN A 639 4.22 24.11 23.49
C GLN A 639 3.31 22.92 23.83
N GLN A 640 2.27 23.13 24.65
CA GLN A 640 1.28 22.08 24.93
C GLN A 640 0.32 21.89 23.74
N SER A 641 -0.10 22.99 23.08
CA SER A 641 -0.89 22.94 21.85
C SER A 641 -0.09 22.41 20.64
N ALA A 642 1.22 22.65 20.61
CA ALA A 642 2.13 22.13 19.58
C ALA A 642 2.38 20.61 19.67
N ARG A 643 2.16 19.98 20.83
CA ARG A 643 2.22 18.51 21.00
C ARG A 643 0.99 17.80 20.40
N ASP A 644 -0.12 18.50 20.25
CA ASP A 644 -1.35 18.00 19.63
C ASP A 644 -1.38 18.18 18.09
N ALA A 645 -0.38 18.87 17.51
CA ALA A 645 -0.22 18.98 16.07
C ALA A 645 0.28 17.65 15.47
N SER A 646 -0.31 17.23 14.34
CA SER A 646 0.12 16.01 13.65
C SER A 646 1.63 16.04 13.36
N LYS A 647 2.36 14.93 13.59
CA LYS A 647 3.81 14.81 13.28
C LYS A 647 4.13 15.23 11.83
N ALA A 648 3.20 15.04 10.92
CA ALA A 648 3.30 15.49 9.53
C ALA A 648 3.49 17.02 9.39
N SER A 649 2.94 17.85 10.28
CA SER A 649 3.13 19.30 10.26
C SER A 649 4.52 19.74 10.75
N ARG A 650 5.27 18.83 11.39
CA ARG A 650 6.67 18.99 11.81
C ARG A 650 7.66 18.42 10.80
N CYS A 651 7.19 18.06 9.61
CA CYS A 651 8.01 17.52 8.52
C CYS A 651 8.18 18.57 7.42
N ARG A 652 9.42 18.97 7.13
CA ARG A 652 9.73 19.75 5.92
C ARG A 652 9.98 18.78 4.77
N VAL A 653 9.29 18.94 3.65
CA VAL A 653 9.46 18.07 2.47
C VAL A 653 9.87 18.92 1.28
N GLU A 654 10.98 18.57 0.64
CA GLU A 654 11.50 19.22 -0.56
C GLU A 654 11.44 18.22 -1.73
N LEU A 655 10.65 18.57 -2.74
CA LEU A 655 10.65 17.89 -4.02
C LEU A 655 11.86 18.39 -4.81
N MET A 656 12.78 17.49 -5.09
CA MET A 656 14.04 17.80 -5.77
C MET A 656 13.96 17.39 -7.23
N LYS A 657 14.57 18.19 -8.10
CA LYS A 657 14.74 17.87 -9.51
C LYS A 657 16.19 18.11 -9.92
N ALA A 658 16.82 17.09 -10.51
CA ALA A 658 18.10 17.22 -11.20
C ALA A 658 17.91 18.10 -12.45
N SER A 659 18.91 18.96 -12.71
CA SER A 659 18.92 19.86 -13.87
C SER A 659 19.14 19.12 -15.18
#